data_AF-A0A7V3QE67-F1
#
_entry.id   AF-A0A7V3QE67-F1
#
_cell.length_a   1.000
_cell.length_b   1.000
_cell.length_c   1.000
_cell.angle_alpha   90.00
_cell.angle_beta   90.00
_cell.angle_gamma   90.00
#
_symmetry.space_group_name_H-M   'P 1'
#
loop_
_entity.id
_entity.type
_entity.pdbx_description
1 polymer ?
#
loop_
_entity_poly.entity_id
_entity_poly.type
_entity_poly.pdbx_seq_one_letter_code
_entity_poly.pdbx_strand_id
1 'polypeptide(L)'
;MIRPPALRLKATLVFLSVFGISVIGLSQLLVEHFDYPNGRLGDAGVGSALWTGGDSPSTAVMVTNVAALVYPGLTDCCGAGVLMSGGTFKKKAAPFGPVSSGEVYVSFLLSIGEPGNASKLILYLQNGNSASSSPPLGVFLNGTTIGIAKYSSSPQATISGLGVGPHLIVVRYRFLSGNDEVALWLDPPTGLSNPPTPTLIAGGNSSSDAPSLSYIFLNHGVNQSIYVDEIRVGTNWSEVFPLAEQVPSVKIEGGLLPAENRFYIHATGSVPGRDFELLSSRDLTLPINNWEIVGWGTTADNGTCEISVPMDTNTARFYAIRVLATPRPRPPIIIQQPVSLVVTSSQTAVFCVVASGTQPLWYQWYFNGGEVLNATNPTYVIENVQESHGGQYFVVVSNSVGTVTSSVVTLTVSNVLVAPFIIRQPESKIVGEGEIVTLSVSAGGTMPLWYMWYKDPNLLLSVSTNAFLVLGPVTTNDSGNYYVIVTNSLGLVTSSKATIMVQPSELLNVDFNHIGYASEGINLTGGAGGPVVTVSNATQLRQYTDANGPYVIYVVGTIPISGMDTHIRPNKTVIGYGTNATLVGGGLYLYRSTNVIIRNLTIIGSTEDGIGIHYSTNVWIDHCTIADARDGLIDITQQSDLITVSWCRFYYTINSGHNFCNLIASSDSDTGNYRVTFHHNWWGELCVERMPSVRFGRAHIFNNYYNAPGNNYCIRSRLYAECRIENNWFENVQNPWEVYITSGQPGKVYATGNKFVNVKWYESPSDGRYTPPGNDTVFAPPYTYSLHPVDLVPTIVTRYAGAGRGPFASK
;
A
#
# COMPACT_ATOMS: atom_id res chain seq x y z
N MET A 1 -18.04 13.37 29.13
CA MET A 1 -18.16 12.90 27.75
C MET A 1 -16.85 13.18 27.03
N ILE A 2 -16.04 12.14 26.84
CA ILE A 2 -14.79 12.18 26.10
C ILE A 2 -15.17 12.37 24.63
N ARG A 3 -14.81 13.51 24.02
CA ARG A 3 -14.96 13.71 22.58
C ARG A 3 -13.97 12.78 21.87
N PRO A 4 -14.37 11.99 20.86
CA PRO A 4 -13.44 11.21 20.06
C PRO A 4 -12.46 12.14 19.32
N PRO A 5 -11.26 11.64 18.95
CA PRO A 5 -10.30 12.37 18.14
C PRO A 5 -10.97 12.79 16.83
N ALA A 6 -10.83 14.05 16.45
CA ALA A 6 -11.32 14.54 15.18
C ALA A 6 -10.68 13.72 14.04
N LEU A 7 -11.48 12.86 13.39
CA LEU A 7 -11.13 12.23 12.13
C LEU A 7 -10.81 13.34 11.11
N ARG A 8 -9.59 13.34 10.59
CA ARG A 8 -9.13 14.31 9.58
C ARG A 8 -9.77 13.95 8.23
N LEU A 9 -10.83 14.67 7.85
CA LEU A 9 -11.52 14.52 6.56
C LEU A 9 -10.67 15.14 5.43
N LYS A 10 -10.46 14.41 4.33
CA LYS A 10 -9.93 14.96 3.07
C LYS A 10 -10.97 14.78 1.97
N ALA A 11 -11.25 15.85 1.22
CA ALA A 11 -12.04 15.80 0.00
C ALA A 11 -11.46 16.73 -1.06
N THR A 12 -11.44 16.26 -2.31
CA THR A 12 -11.03 17.05 -3.47
C THR A 12 -12.26 17.41 -4.28
N LEU A 13 -12.44 18.70 -4.56
CA LEU A 13 -13.60 19.25 -5.27
C LEU A 13 -13.30 19.36 -6.78
N VAL A 14 -14.18 18.87 -7.64
CA VAL A 14 -14.11 19.07 -9.10
C VAL A 14 -15.29 19.95 -9.54
N PHE A 15 -15.00 21.09 -10.16
CA PHE A 15 -16.01 22.01 -10.71
C PHE A 15 -16.28 21.69 -12.19
N LEU A 16 -17.55 21.54 -12.55
CA LEU A 16 -17.97 21.50 -13.95
C LEU A 16 -19.24 22.32 -14.15
N SER A 17 -19.15 23.44 -14.87
CA SER A 17 -20.32 24.16 -15.38
C SER A 17 -20.56 23.74 -16.83
N VAL A 18 -21.69 23.10 -17.12
CA VAL A 18 -22.09 22.82 -18.51
C VAL A 18 -22.83 24.05 -19.05
N PHE A 19 -22.11 24.93 -19.74
CA PHE A 19 -22.73 25.80 -20.75
C PHE A 19 -22.18 25.41 -22.11
N GLY A 20 -23.09 25.36 -23.10
CA GLY A 20 -22.91 24.73 -24.41
C GLY A 20 -21.50 24.78 -25.02
N ILE A 21 -21.02 23.60 -25.40
CA ILE A 21 -20.01 23.32 -26.44
C ILE A 21 -18.62 23.96 -26.21
N SER A 22 -18.26 24.40 -25.00
CA SER A 22 -16.88 24.81 -24.70
C SER A 22 -16.45 24.36 -23.31
N VAL A 23 -15.50 23.43 -23.27
CA VAL A 23 -14.82 23.01 -22.04
C VAL A 23 -13.72 24.03 -21.73
N ILE A 24 -13.88 24.81 -20.66
CA ILE A 24 -12.72 25.39 -19.97
C ILE A 24 -12.29 24.34 -18.95
N GLY A 25 -11.28 23.55 -19.29
CA GLY A 25 -10.65 22.63 -18.34
C GLY A 25 -9.81 23.43 -17.35
N LEU A 26 -10.42 23.89 -16.26
CA LEU A 26 -9.69 24.36 -15.08
C LEU A 26 -9.45 23.15 -14.18
N SER A 27 -8.29 22.52 -14.30
CA SER A 27 -7.77 21.67 -13.22
C SER A 27 -7.26 22.62 -12.11
N GLN A 28 -8.16 23.08 -11.24
CA GLN A 28 -7.75 23.64 -9.96
C GLN A 28 -7.51 22.50 -8.98
N LEU A 29 -6.25 22.29 -8.61
CA LEU A 29 -5.90 21.52 -7.42
C LEU A 29 -6.18 22.40 -6.20
N LEU A 30 -7.46 22.59 -5.84
CA LEU A 30 -7.82 23.18 -4.54
C LEU A 30 -7.71 22.06 -3.50
N VAL A 31 -6.50 21.86 -2.98
CA VAL A 31 -6.34 21.11 -1.75
C VAL A 31 -6.55 22.07 -0.59
N GLU A 32 -7.81 22.45 -0.33
CA GLU A 32 -8.14 23.12 0.93
C GLU A 32 -8.10 22.07 2.03
N HIS A 33 -6.98 22.02 2.75
CA HIS A 33 -6.75 21.03 3.80
C HIS A 33 -7.52 21.32 5.10
N PHE A 34 -8.20 22.47 5.25
CA PHE A 34 -8.84 22.86 6.51
C PHE A 34 -10.11 23.70 6.35
N ASP A 35 -11.09 23.38 7.21
CA ASP A 35 -12.38 24.05 7.38
C ASP A 35 -12.15 25.37 8.18
N TYR A 36 -12.34 26.53 7.54
CA TYR A 36 -12.32 27.81 8.24
C TYR A 36 -13.74 28.13 8.74
N PRO A 37 -13.94 28.46 10.03
CA PRO A 37 -15.25 28.93 10.50
C PRO A 37 -15.70 30.21 9.80
N ASN A 38 -14.80 30.98 9.17
CA ASN A 38 -15.12 32.20 8.43
C ASN A 38 -14.06 32.53 7.35
N GLY A 39 -14.28 32.08 6.12
CA GLY A 39 -13.73 32.72 4.92
C GLY A 39 -12.30 32.34 4.50
N ARG A 40 -12.17 31.97 3.22
CA ARG A 40 -10.92 31.71 2.51
C ARG A 40 -9.96 32.91 2.53
N LEU A 41 -8.66 32.63 2.61
CA LEU A 41 -7.58 33.58 2.31
C LEU A 41 -7.42 33.81 0.79
N GLY A 42 -8.52 34.00 0.04
CA GLY A 42 -8.44 34.20 -1.41
C GLY A 42 -9.72 34.42 -2.21
N ASP A 43 -10.93 34.37 -1.64
CA ASP A 43 -12.13 34.60 -2.47
C ASP A 43 -12.41 36.08 -2.72
N ALA A 44 -12.57 36.43 -3.99
CA ALA A 44 -12.96 37.75 -4.50
C ALA A 44 -14.42 38.14 -4.17
N GLY A 45 -15.00 37.59 -3.10
CA GLY A 45 -16.42 37.70 -2.78
C GLY A 45 -16.78 37.95 -1.32
N VAL A 46 -15.80 38.11 -0.41
CA VAL A 46 -16.09 38.41 1.01
C VAL A 46 -15.58 39.82 1.32
N GLY A 47 -16.46 40.66 1.87
CA GLY A 47 -16.33 42.12 1.94
C GLY A 47 -14.95 42.65 2.31
N SER A 48 -14.42 43.52 1.44
CA SER A 48 -13.36 44.50 1.72
C SER A 48 -12.33 44.05 2.76
N ALA A 49 -11.41 43.15 2.38
CA ALA A 49 -10.06 43.26 2.93
C ALA A 49 -9.55 44.66 2.55
N LEU A 50 -9.47 45.56 3.54
CA LEU A 50 -9.03 46.95 3.37
C LEU A 50 -7.57 46.96 2.91
N TRP A 51 -7.37 47.00 1.60
CA TRP A 51 -6.10 47.38 0.98
C TRP A 51 -5.90 48.89 1.18
N THR A 52 -5.31 49.30 2.30
CA THR A 52 -4.92 50.71 2.45
C THR A 52 -3.60 50.91 1.72
N GLY A 53 -3.69 51.37 0.46
CA GLY A 53 -2.56 51.91 -0.26
C GLY A 53 -1.98 53.10 0.51
N GLY A 54 -0.72 52.98 0.94
CA GLY A 54 0.10 54.09 1.37
C GLY A 54 1.25 54.24 0.36
N ASP A 55 1.12 55.26 -0.49
CA ASP A 55 2.13 55.95 -1.28
C ASP A 55 3.08 55.15 -2.21
N SER A 56 2.55 54.82 -3.40
CA SER A 56 3.18 54.82 -4.74
C SER A 56 2.71 53.62 -5.59
N PRO A 57 2.24 53.84 -6.83
CA PRO A 57 1.79 52.76 -7.69
C PRO A 57 3.01 52.08 -8.32
N SER A 58 3.54 51.03 -7.69
CA SER A 58 4.45 50.10 -8.36
C SER A 58 3.96 48.67 -8.18
N THR A 59 3.72 48.02 -9.32
CA THR A 59 3.42 46.60 -9.50
C THR A 59 4.40 45.70 -8.76
N ALA A 60 3.94 44.90 -7.80
CA ALA A 60 4.55 43.60 -7.45
C ALA A 60 3.88 42.92 -6.23
N VAL A 61 2.75 42.25 -6.47
CA VAL A 61 2.43 41.02 -5.75
C VAL A 61 2.03 40.02 -6.83
N MET A 62 2.93 39.10 -7.17
CA MET A 62 2.58 37.95 -8.00
C MET A 62 2.24 36.80 -7.06
N VAL A 63 1.03 36.25 -7.21
CA VAL A 63 0.74 34.91 -6.72
C VAL A 63 1.48 33.98 -7.67
N THR A 64 2.63 33.49 -7.23
CA THR A 64 3.44 32.55 -8.02
C THR A 64 3.10 31.14 -7.58
N ASN A 65 2.82 30.25 -8.54
CA ASN A 65 2.86 28.82 -8.31
C ASN A 65 4.33 28.45 -8.07
N VAL A 66 4.73 28.33 -6.80
CA VAL A 66 6.07 27.86 -6.46
C VAL A 66 5.97 26.35 -6.35
N ALA A 67 6.81 25.64 -7.11
CA ALA A 67 6.92 24.19 -6.97
C ALA A 67 7.29 23.85 -5.52
N ALA A 68 6.41 23.12 -4.84
CA ALA A 68 6.52 22.46 -3.53
C ALA A 68 7.52 23.07 -2.54
N LEU A 69 7.02 23.75 -1.49
CA LEU A 69 7.80 23.97 -0.27
C LEU A 69 7.76 22.68 0.55
N VAL A 70 8.87 21.94 0.55
CA VAL A 70 8.97 20.63 1.23
C VAL A 70 9.70 20.80 2.56
N TYR A 71 9.05 20.49 3.67
CA TYR A 71 9.69 20.30 4.97
C TYR A 71 9.39 18.89 5.50
N PRO A 72 10.40 18.11 5.93
CA PRO A 72 10.19 16.75 6.44
C PRO A 72 9.12 16.68 7.53
N GLY A 73 8.11 15.82 7.35
CA GLY A 73 7.02 15.62 8.32
C GLY A 73 5.83 16.58 8.20
N LEU A 74 5.89 17.57 7.31
CA LEU A 74 4.71 18.27 6.80
C LEU A 74 4.34 17.71 5.42
N THR A 75 3.09 17.91 5.02
CA THR A 75 2.59 17.42 3.71
C THR A 75 3.11 18.36 2.62
N ASP A 76 3.44 17.84 1.44
CA ASP A 76 3.79 18.69 0.30
C ASP A 76 2.57 19.57 -0.05
N CYS A 77 2.71 20.89 0.12
CA CYS A 77 1.70 21.86 -0.25
C CYS A 77 1.99 22.42 -1.65
N CYS A 78 0.97 22.39 -2.51
CA CYS A 78 0.89 23.25 -3.69
C CYS A 78 0.09 24.49 -3.29
N GLY A 79 0.71 25.39 -2.51
CA GLY A 79 0.09 26.63 -2.07
C GLY A 79 0.37 27.80 -3.00
N ALA A 80 -0.53 28.78 -2.98
CA ALA A 80 -0.34 30.09 -3.60
C ALA A 80 0.67 30.89 -2.77
N GLY A 81 1.97 30.73 -3.06
CA GLY A 81 3.03 31.51 -2.42
C GLY A 81 2.87 33.00 -2.69
N VAL A 82 3.04 33.83 -1.66
CA VAL A 82 3.06 35.30 -1.83
C VAL A 82 4.49 35.73 -2.10
N LEU A 83 4.82 36.02 -3.37
CA LEU A 83 6.08 36.68 -3.74
C LEU A 83 5.96 38.18 -3.49
N MET A 84 6.78 38.70 -2.58
CA MET A 84 6.88 40.14 -2.31
C MET A 84 8.20 40.66 -2.89
N SER A 85 8.17 41.37 -4.02
CA SER A 85 9.37 41.89 -4.70
C SER A 85 9.33 43.42 -4.81
N GLY A 86 10.27 44.12 -4.17
CA GLY A 86 10.55 45.55 -4.41
C GLY A 86 9.40 46.54 -4.06
N GLY A 87 9.59 47.35 -3.02
CA GLY A 87 8.68 48.44 -2.65
C GLY A 87 8.37 48.46 -1.15
N THR A 88 7.76 49.55 -0.67
CA THR A 88 7.30 49.68 0.73
C THR A 88 5.79 49.47 0.79
N PHE A 89 5.30 48.24 0.65
CA PHE A 89 3.86 47.94 0.73
C PHE A 89 3.58 46.76 1.68
N LYS A 90 2.52 46.89 2.49
CA LYS A 90 2.21 45.97 3.60
C LYS A 90 0.70 45.86 3.84
N LYS A 91 0.24 44.61 4.07
CA LYS A 91 -0.75 44.13 5.07
C LYS A 91 -1.84 43.21 4.47
N LYS A 92 -1.61 41.88 4.54
CA LYS A 92 -2.68 40.86 4.53
C LYS A 92 -3.00 40.54 5.98
N ALA A 93 -4.26 40.68 6.38
CA ALA A 93 -4.73 40.33 7.72
C ALA A 93 -5.53 39.02 7.64
N ALA A 94 -5.17 38.03 8.45
CA ALA A 94 -5.95 36.79 8.60
C ALA A 94 -6.62 36.80 9.99
N PRO A 95 -7.97 36.82 10.08
CA PRO A 95 -8.66 36.75 11.36
C PRO A 95 -8.66 35.32 11.92
N PHE A 96 -8.49 35.15 13.23
CA PHE A 96 -8.60 33.84 13.92
C PHE A 96 -9.49 33.86 15.17
N GLY A 97 -10.24 34.95 15.39
CA GLY A 97 -11.08 35.15 16.58
C GLY A 97 -10.30 35.72 17.77
N PRO A 98 -10.96 36.43 18.70
CA PRO A 98 -10.29 37.06 19.83
C PRO A 98 -9.82 36.04 20.87
N VAL A 99 -8.52 36.05 21.19
CA VAL A 99 -7.91 35.32 22.30
C VAL A 99 -7.35 36.32 23.30
N SER A 100 -7.72 36.23 24.57
CA SER A 100 -7.35 37.19 25.63
C SER A 100 -6.66 36.55 26.85
N SER A 101 -6.40 35.25 26.82
CA SER A 101 -5.76 34.51 27.92
C SER A 101 -5.18 33.19 27.41
N GLY A 102 -4.18 32.64 28.10
CA GLY A 102 -3.57 31.36 27.73
C GLY A 102 -2.45 31.51 26.70
N GLU A 103 -2.42 30.64 25.70
CA GLU A 103 -1.40 30.62 24.66
C GLU A 103 -2.03 30.67 23.26
N VAL A 104 -1.34 31.32 22.32
CA VAL A 104 -1.64 31.32 20.89
C VAL A 104 -0.41 30.82 20.17
N TYR A 105 -0.57 29.76 19.39
CA TYR A 105 0.46 29.21 18.53
C TYR A 105 0.18 29.60 17.07
N VAL A 106 1.25 29.89 16.33
CA VAL A 106 1.23 30.09 14.89
C VAL A 106 2.35 29.31 14.26
N SER A 107 2.07 28.50 13.23
CA SER A 107 3.12 27.88 12.41
C SER A 107 3.03 28.34 10.97
N PHE A 108 4.15 28.38 10.26
CA PHE A 108 4.18 28.65 8.82
C PHE A 108 5.51 28.16 8.21
N LEU A 109 5.48 27.84 6.93
CA LEU A 109 6.68 27.58 6.13
C LEU A 109 7.24 28.89 5.60
N LEU A 110 8.51 29.16 5.87
CA LEU A 110 9.25 30.32 5.39
C LEU A 110 10.37 29.87 4.45
N SER A 111 10.33 30.27 3.19
CA SER A 111 11.49 30.10 2.29
C SER A 111 12.26 31.40 2.15
N ILE A 112 13.56 31.34 2.49
CA ILE A 112 14.49 32.46 2.41
C ILE A 112 15.19 32.39 1.06
N GLY A 113 14.99 33.41 0.20
CA GLY A 113 15.73 33.56 -1.05
C GLY A 113 17.13 34.18 -0.86
N GLU A 114 17.76 34.57 -1.97
CA GLU A 114 19.10 35.20 -1.96
C GLU A 114 19.18 36.40 -0.97
N PRO A 115 20.19 36.47 -0.09
CA PRO A 115 20.24 37.43 1.00
C PRO A 115 20.38 38.87 0.48
N GLY A 116 19.41 39.71 0.81
CA GLY A 116 19.47 41.16 0.65
C GLY A 116 19.51 41.88 2.00
N ASN A 117 20.10 43.09 2.02
CA ASN A 117 20.19 43.93 3.21
C ASN A 117 18.85 44.62 3.50
N ALA A 118 17.95 43.95 4.20
CA ALA A 118 16.67 44.51 4.61
C ALA A 118 16.25 44.01 6.00
N SER A 119 16.26 44.90 6.99
CA SER A 119 15.93 44.56 8.38
C SER A 119 14.47 44.87 8.70
N LYS A 120 13.52 43.90 8.66
CA LYS A 120 12.11 44.15 9.04
C LYS A 120 11.38 42.92 9.63
N LEU A 121 10.30 43.22 10.37
CA LEU A 121 9.33 42.26 10.89
C LEU A 121 8.52 41.64 9.75
N ILE A 122 8.49 40.31 9.66
CA ILE A 122 7.84 39.55 8.59
C ILE A 122 6.44 39.02 8.96
N LEU A 123 6.20 38.74 10.24
CA LEU A 123 4.91 38.28 10.76
C LEU A 123 4.67 38.82 12.18
N TYR A 124 3.47 39.29 12.50
CA TYR A 124 3.11 39.72 13.86
C TYR A 124 1.62 39.56 14.16
N LEU A 125 1.29 39.48 15.45
CA LEU A 125 -0.07 39.33 15.97
C LEU A 125 -0.60 40.68 16.45
N GLN A 126 -1.93 40.89 16.39
CA GLN A 126 -2.53 42.14 16.86
C GLN A 126 -4.00 42.03 17.26
N ASN A 127 -4.46 43.00 18.07
CA ASN A 127 -5.86 43.27 18.38
C ASN A 127 -6.47 44.22 17.35
N GLY A 128 -7.30 43.71 16.45
CA GLY A 128 -7.91 44.50 15.38
C GLY A 128 -7.18 44.43 14.03
N ASN A 129 -7.86 44.96 13.01
CA ASN A 129 -7.45 44.86 11.60
C ASN A 129 -6.53 46.01 11.14
N SER A 130 -6.13 46.93 12.03
CA SER A 130 -5.29 48.09 11.72
C SER A 130 -3.91 47.99 12.37
N ALA A 131 -2.85 47.90 11.56
CA ALA A 131 -1.47 47.78 12.05
C ALA A 131 -0.80 49.08 12.53
N SER A 132 -1.54 49.89 13.29
CA SER A 132 -1.10 51.19 13.83
C SER A 132 -1.23 51.33 15.36
N SER A 133 -1.73 50.32 16.08
CA SER A 133 -1.83 50.34 17.55
C SER A 133 -0.88 49.30 18.15
N SER A 134 0.11 49.78 18.93
CA SER A 134 1.14 49.03 19.68
C SER A 134 1.06 47.49 19.57
N PRO A 135 1.72 46.88 18.56
CA PRO A 135 1.61 45.45 18.33
C PRO A 135 2.41 44.63 19.36
N PRO A 136 1.82 43.56 19.90
CA PRO A 136 2.51 42.56 20.70
C PRO A 136 3.40 41.70 19.78
N LEU A 137 4.72 41.91 19.81
CA LEU A 137 5.82 41.03 19.38
C LEU A 137 5.61 40.07 18.17
N GLY A 138 6.45 40.18 17.13
CA GLY A 138 6.43 39.32 15.94
C GLY A 138 7.80 38.72 15.55
N VAL A 139 7.84 38.05 14.40
CA VAL A 139 9.04 37.43 13.80
C VAL A 139 9.81 38.44 12.95
N PHE A 140 11.08 38.66 13.29
CA PHE A 140 12.02 39.53 12.60
C PHE A 140 12.87 38.72 11.62
N LEU A 141 13.15 39.28 10.44
CA LEU A 141 14.12 38.71 9.49
C LEU A 141 15.03 39.82 8.94
N ASN A 142 16.33 39.52 8.84
CA ASN A 142 17.34 40.37 8.20
C ASN A 142 18.38 39.49 7.51
N GLY A 143 18.31 39.36 6.18
CA GLY A 143 19.14 38.42 5.43
C GLY A 143 18.88 36.99 5.91
N THR A 144 19.90 36.33 6.45
CA THR A 144 19.82 34.97 7.04
C THR A 144 19.68 34.99 8.57
N THR A 145 19.31 36.14 9.16
CA THR A 145 19.12 36.29 10.60
C THR A 145 17.62 36.37 10.94
N ILE A 146 17.11 35.44 11.73
CA ILE A 146 15.73 35.46 12.26
C ILE A 146 15.72 35.86 13.73
N GLY A 147 14.65 36.49 14.20
CA GLY A 147 14.53 36.88 15.60
C GLY A 147 13.11 37.15 16.06
N ILE A 148 12.97 37.53 17.33
CA ILE A 148 11.71 38.00 17.92
C ILE A 148 11.85 39.51 18.19
N ALA A 149 10.91 40.32 17.70
CA ALA A 149 10.95 41.79 17.84
C ALA A 149 9.55 42.40 18.00
N LYS A 150 9.42 43.53 18.72
CA LYS A 150 8.19 44.35 18.65
C LYS A 150 8.19 45.10 17.31
N TYR A 151 7.00 45.46 16.84
CA TYR A 151 6.88 46.31 15.65
C TYR A 151 7.66 47.61 15.89
N SER A 152 8.56 47.95 14.96
CA SER A 152 9.47 49.11 15.02
C SER A 152 10.59 49.10 16.08
N SER A 153 10.87 47.96 16.73
CA SER A 153 12.03 47.80 17.62
C SER A 153 13.11 46.90 17.03
N SER A 154 14.34 47.00 17.57
CA SER A 154 15.37 45.98 17.35
C SER A 154 14.92 44.62 17.94
N PRO A 155 15.36 43.49 17.35
CA PRO A 155 15.04 42.17 17.89
C PRO A 155 15.68 41.97 19.26
N GLN A 156 14.92 41.35 20.18
CA GLN A 156 15.37 41.05 21.54
C GLN A 156 16.20 39.76 21.59
N ALA A 157 15.96 38.84 20.65
CA ALA A 157 16.72 37.62 20.48
C ALA A 157 16.80 37.28 18.99
N THR A 158 17.97 36.80 18.53
CA THR A 158 18.23 36.49 17.11
C THR A 158 19.07 35.24 16.94
N ILE A 159 18.90 34.57 15.80
CA ILE A 159 19.74 33.49 15.28
C ILE A 159 20.22 33.89 13.90
N SER A 160 21.53 33.87 13.66
CA SER A 160 22.16 34.17 12.36
C SER A 160 22.55 32.89 11.63
N GLY A 161 22.72 32.99 10.31
CA GLY A 161 23.29 31.90 9.50
C GLY A 161 22.28 30.86 9.02
N LEU A 162 21.00 31.24 8.89
CA LEU A 162 20.01 30.39 8.22
C LEU A 162 20.42 30.08 6.79
N GLY A 163 20.20 28.85 6.36
CA GLY A 163 20.41 28.45 4.97
C GLY A 163 19.42 29.14 4.02
N VAL A 164 19.76 29.18 2.74
CA VAL A 164 18.78 29.48 1.68
C VAL A 164 17.88 28.25 1.52
N GLY A 165 16.57 28.44 1.46
CA GLY A 165 15.61 27.33 1.38
C GLY A 165 14.46 27.40 2.41
N PRO A 166 13.63 26.35 2.48
CA PRO A 166 12.46 26.30 3.36
C PRO A 166 12.85 26.01 4.82
N HIS A 167 12.20 26.73 5.73
CA HIS A 167 12.29 26.58 7.17
C HIS A 167 10.88 26.57 7.77
N LEU A 168 10.61 25.64 8.68
CA LEU A 168 9.37 25.63 9.44
C LEU A 168 9.53 26.50 10.69
N ILE A 169 8.70 27.54 10.77
CA ILE A 169 8.68 28.44 11.91
C ILE A 169 7.42 28.17 12.72
N VAL A 170 7.58 27.90 14.01
CA VAL A 170 6.48 27.89 14.98
C VAL A 170 6.71 28.99 15.99
N VAL A 171 5.69 29.79 16.28
CA VAL A 171 5.72 30.90 17.23
C VAL A 171 4.63 30.67 18.23
N ARG A 172 4.91 30.90 19.51
CA ARG A 172 3.92 30.92 20.57
C ARG A 172 3.94 32.27 21.25
N TYR A 173 2.77 32.87 21.37
CA TYR A 173 2.47 33.98 22.25
C TYR A 173 1.78 33.48 23.52
N ARG A 174 2.24 33.91 24.70
CA ARG A 174 1.66 33.53 25.99
C ARG A 174 1.24 34.77 26.77
N PHE A 175 -0.05 34.83 27.08
CA PHE A 175 -0.62 35.87 27.94
C PHE A 175 -0.22 35.61 29.40
N LEU A 176 0.44 36.57 30.04
CA LEU A 176 0.86 36.50 31.44
C LEU A 176 0.28 37.69 32.23
N SER A 177 0.22 37.57 33.56
CA SER A 177 -0.22 38.67 34.43
C SER A 177 0.78 39.84 34.53
N GLY A 178 1.91 39.72 33.84
CA GLY A 178 2.98 40.71 33.73
C GLY A 178 3.35 40.95 32.27
N ASN A 179 4.61 40.73 31.91
CA ASN A 179 5.04 40.82 30.51
C ASN A 179 4.68 39.53 29.77
N ASP A 180 4.04 39.64 28.62
CA ASP A 180 3.78 38.49 27.77
C ASP A 180 5.08 37.87 27.25
N GLU A 181 5.04 36.55 27.03
CA GLU A 181 6.19 35.75 26.60
C GLU A 181 5.99 35.26 25.17
N VAL A 182 7.02 35.40 24.34
CA VAL A 182 7.06 34.84 23.00
C VAL A 182 8.17 33.83 22.88
N ALA A 183 7.81 32.65 22.38
CA ALA A 183 8.75 31.60 22.03
C ALA A 183 8.71 31.34 20.52
N LEU A 184 9.87 31.07 19.93
CA LEU A 184 10.00 30.70 18.52
C LEU A 184 10.77 29.39 18.44
N TRP A 185 10.25 28.45 17.67
CA TRP A 185 10.91 27.22 17.25
C TRP A 185 11.22 27.32 15.77
N LEU A 186 12.49 27.13 15.46
CA LEU A 186 13.00 26.98 14.11
C LEU A 186 13.24 25.50 13.86
N ASP A 187 12.60 24.96 12.83
CA ASP A 187 12.76 23.58 12.37
C ASP A 187 12.65 22.53 13.51
N PRO A 188 11.57 22.55 14.33
CA PRO A 188 11.42 21.62 15.43
C PRO A 188 11.27 20.16 14.96
N PRO A 189 11.75 19.16 15.73
CA PRO A 189 11.62 17.74 15.38
C PRO A 189 10.17 17.29 15.21
N THR A 190 9.90 16.47 14.21
CA THR A 190 8.56 16.00 13.83
C THR A 190 7.95 15.02 14.85
N GLY A 191 6.61 14.92 14.89
CA GLY A 191 5.91 13.87 15.66
C GLY A 191 5.75 14.15 17.16
N LEU A 192 6.02 15.37 17.61
CA LEU A 192 5.90 15.77 19.01
C LEU A 192 4.47 16.18 19.36
N SER A 193 3.91 15.61 20.44
CA SER A 193 2.61 15.99 20.98
C SER A 193 2.64 17.28 21.80
N ASN A 194 3.82 17.71 22.23
CA ASN A 194 4.07 18.91 23.04
C ASN A 194 5.27 19.69 22.49
N PRO A 195 5.35 21.01 22.72
CA PRO A 195 6.46 21.81 22.24
C PRO A 195 7.78 21.39 22.91
N PRO A 196 8.90 21.27 22.15
CA PRO A 196 10.23 21.10 22.73
C PRO A 196 10.74 22.42 23.34
N THR A 197 11.98 22.46 23.83
CA THR A 197 12.61 23.72 24.26
C THR A 197 12.65 24.74 23.09
N PRO A 198 12.19 26.00 23.27
CA PRO A 198 12.23 27.03 22.24
C PRO A 198 13.63 27.30 21.72
N THR A 199 13.75 27.57 20.41
CA THR A 199 15.01 28.03 19.81
C THR A 199 15.31 29.47 20.23
N LEU A 200 14.29 30.32 20.30
CA LEU A 200 14.36 31.67 20.87
C LEU A 200 13.22 31.88 21.87
N ILE A 201 13.50 32.64 22.91
CA ILE A 201 12.48 33.10 23.86
C ILE A 201 12.76 34.57 24.20
N ALA A 202 11.71 35.38 24.21
CA ALA A 202 11.78 36.79 24.56
C ALA A 202 10.55 37.19 25.40
N GLY A 203 10.79 38.00 26.44
CA GLY A 203 9.74 38.65 27.24
C GLY A 203 9.80 40.16 27.04
N GLY A 204 8.65 40.80 26.85
CA GLY A 204 8.58 42.24 26.60
C GLY A 204 8.37 43.06 27.87
N ASN A 205 9.42 43.68 28.43
CA ASN A 205 9.28 44.77 29.41
C ASN A 205 8.52 45.97 28.80
N SER A 206 7.41 46.40 29.45
CA SER A 206 6.71 47.71 29.39
C SER A 206 5.33 47.84 28.67
N SER A 207 4.31 48.07 29.52
CA SER A 207 3.11 48.94 29.47
C SER A 207 2.19 49.08 28.23
N SER A 208 2.29 48.26 27.18
CA SER A 208 1.32 48.35 26.06
C SER A 208 1.04 47.02 25.33
N ASP A 209 0.97 45.92 26.09
CA ASP A 209 0.58 44.64 25.51
C ASP A 209 -0.93 44.61 25.22
N ALA A 210 -1.32 43.94 24.14
CA ALA A 210 -2.69 43.96 23.68
C ALA A 210 -3.58 43.06 24.56
N PRO A 211 -4.76 43.53 25.02
CA PRO A 211 -5.62 42.73 25.91
C PRO A 211 -6.23 41.50 25.21
N SER A 212 -6.16 41.45 23.88
CA SER A 212 -6.53 40.29 23.08
C SER A 212 -5.79 40.30 21.75
N LEU A 213 -5.71 39.14 21.11
CA LEU A 213 -5.18 38.96 19.75
C LEU A 213 -6.29 38.43 18.85
N SER A 214 -6.38 38.92 17.61
CA SER A 214 -7.43 38.49 16.68
C SER A 214 -6.99 38.38 15.22
N TYR A 215 -5.82 38.94 14.89
CA TYR A 215 -5.33 39.01 13.51
C TYR A 215 -3.85 38.64 13.43
N ILE A 216 -3.49 37.97 12.32
CA ILE A 216 -2.11 37.80 11.87
C ILE A 216 -1.84 38.78 10.74
N PHE A 217 -0.72 39.49 10.82
CA PHE A 217 -0.24 40.38 9.78
C PHE A 217 1.07 39.91 9.19
N LEU A 218 1.13 39.88 7.86
CA LEU A 218 2.36 39.73 7.09
C LEU A 218 2.88 41.08 6.62
N ASN A 219 4.20 41.25 6.69
CA ASN A 219 4.87 42.52 6.41
C ASN A 219 6.21 42.26 5.71
N HIS A 220 6.57 43.15 4.77
CA HIS A 220 7.80 43.03 4.00
C HIS A 220 8.51 44.38 3.85
N GLY A 221 9.82 44.31 3.65
CA GLY A 221 10.69 45.45 3.37
C GLY A 221 11.42 45.26 2.04
N VAL A 222 11.74 46.38 1.39
CA VAL A 222 12.54 46.43 0.16
C VAL A 222 13.76 45.49 0.19
N ASN A 223 13.98 44.73 -0.89
CA ASN A 223 15.24 44.05 -1.28
C ASN A 223 15.53 42.60 -0.81
N GLN A 224 14.57 41.84 -0.25
CA GLN A 224 14.74 40.37 -0.05
C GLN A 224 13.46 39.61 -0.44
N SER A 225 13.55 38.61 -1.33
CA SER A 225 12.38 37.77 -1.65
C SER A 225 12.16 36.73 -0.55
N ILE A 226 10.96 36.70 0.01
CA ILE A 226 10.52 35.66 0.97
C ILE A 226 9.25 34.99 0.44
N TYR A 227 9.09 33.71 0.77
CA TYR A 227 7.87 32.97 0.51
C TYR A 227 7.31 32.45 1.84
N VAL A 228 6.02 32.68 2.08
CA VAL A 228 5.31 32.20 3.26
C VAL A 228 4.13 31.34 2.82
N ASP A 229 4.01 30.13 3.39
CA ASP A 229 2.91 29.19 3.12
C ASP A 229 2.46 28.47 4.40
N GLU A 230 1.33 27.78 4.34
CA GLU A 230 0.74 26.97 5.42
C GLU A 230 0.64 27.67 6.79
N ILE A 231 0.10 28.88 6.84
CA ILE A 231 -0.13 29.56 8.12
C ILE A 231 -1.21 28.80 8.92
N ARG A 232 -0.85 28.26 10.08
CA ARG A 232 -1.76 27.61 11.03
C ARG A 232 -1.83 28.43 12.29
N VAL A 233 -2.99 28.45 12.93
CA VAL A 233 -3.21 29.14 14.21
C VAL A 233 -3.96 28.20 15.13
N GLY A 234 -3.52 28.12 16.38
CA GLY A 234 -4.17 27.30 17.39
C GLY A 234 -3.91 27.84 18.78
N THR A 235 -4.58 27.28 19.77
CA THR A 235 -4.30 27.56 21.19
C THR A 235 -3.33 26.54 21.79
N ASN A 236 -2.97 25.51 21.03
CA ASN A 236 -2.18 24.37 21.48
C ASN A 236 -1.16 23.95 20.40
N TRP A 237 -0.03 23.37 20.81
CA TRP A 237 1.03 22.93 19.89
C TRP A 237 0.56 21.93 18.83
N SER A 238 -0.23 20.93 19.22
CA SER A 238 -0.71 19.87 18.31
C SER A 238 -1.67 20.37 17.21
N GLU A 239 -2.23 21.58 17.38
CA GLU A 239 -3.11 22.22 16.39
C GLU A 239 -2.30 22.88 15.26
N VAL A 240 -1.07 23.32 15.56
CA VAL A 240 -0.18 23.96 14.59
C VAL A 240 0.97 23.05 14.14
N PHE A 241 1.29 22.01 14.90
CA PHE A 241 2.38 21.08 14.63
C PHE A 241 1.83 19.64 14.58
N PRO A 242 1.60 19.07 13.39
CA PRO A 242 0.88 17.82 13.26
C PRO A 242 1.73 16.64 13.74
N LEU A 243 1.09 15.69 14.42
CA LEU A 243 1.65 14.34 14.63
C LEU A 243 1.90 13.70 13.27
N ALA A 244 3.04 13.01 13.15
CA ALA A 244 3.49 12.38 11.92
C ALA A 244 2.50 11.30 11.46
N GLU A 245 1.51 11.72 10.67
CA GLU A 245 0.72 10.84 9.82
C GLU A 245 0.75 11.47 8.42
N GLN A 246 1.64 10.95 7.60
CA GLN A 246 1.73 11.22 6.18
C GLN A 246 0.41 10.76 5.54
N VAL A 247 -0.52 11.69 5.30
CA VAL A 247 -1.70 11.37 4.48
C VAL A 247 -1.32 11.63 3.03
N PRO A 248 -1.16 10.59 2.18
CA PRO A 248 -0.64 10.74 0.83
C PRO A 248 -1.54 11.62 -0.05
N SER A 249 -0.90 12.31 -0.99
CA SER A 249 -1.52 13.19 -1.98
C SER A 249 -2.16 12.38 -3.11
N VAL A 250 -3.48 12.45 -3.23
CA VAL A 250 -4.24 11.89 -4.36
C VAL A 250 -4.30 12.93 -5.47
N LYS A 251 -3.69 12.66 -6.62
CA LYS A 251 -3.90 13.42 -7.86
C LYS A 251 -5.16 12.90 -8.54
N ILE A 252 -6.09 13.77 -8.92
CA ILE A 252 -7.36 13.39 -9.53
C ILE A 252 -7.45 14.00 -10.92
N GLU A 253 -7.67 13.16 -11.92
CA GLU A 253 -7.89 13.51 -13.32
C GLU A 253 -9.33 13.12 -13.71
N GLY A 254 -10.16 14.10 -14.05
CA GLY A 254 -11.54 13.87 -14.49
C GLY A 254 -11.70 14.12 -15.99
N GLY A 255 -12.51 13.30 -16.67
CA GLY A 255 -12.78 13.41 -18.10
C GLY A 255 -14.23 13.09 -18.46
N LEU A 256 -14.70 13.67 -19.57
CA LEU A 256 -15.98 13.30 -20.19
C LEU A 256 -15.74 12.22 -21.24
N LEU A 257 -16.64 11.23 -21.30
CA LEU A 257 -16.80 10.35 -22.46
C LEU A 257 -18.14 10.69 -23.13
N PRO A 258 -18.17 11.67 -24.07
CA PRO A 258 -19.41 12.16 -24.66
C PRO A 258 -20.20 11.07 -25.40
N ALA A 259 -19.51 10.06 -25.94
CA ALA A 259 -20.12 8.93 -26.64
C ALA A 259 -20.90 7.98 -25.71
N GLU A 260 -20.59 7.97 -24.41
CA GLU A 260 -21.15 7.04 -23.44
C GLU A 260 -22.11 7.71 -22.45
N ASN A 261 -22.20 9.05 -22.49
CA ASN A 261 -22.95 9.85 -21.51
C ASN A 261 -22.50 9.59 -20.06
N ARG A 262 -21.19 9.40 -19.86
CA ARG A 262 -20.56 9.07 -18.58
C ARG A 262 -19.47 10.06 -18.20
N PHE A 263 -19.38 10.32 -16.90
CA PHE A 263 -18.24 10.99 -16.28
C PHE A 263 -17.24 9.94 -15.82
N TYR A 264 -15.95 10.19 -16.01
CA TYR A 264 -14.89 9.33 -15.52
C TYR A 264 -13.95 10.10 -14.61
N ILE A 265 -13.56 9.47 -13.50
CA ILE A 265 -12.59 10.00 -12.55
C ILE A 265 -11.48 8.98 -12.36
N HIS A 266 -10.25 9.43 -12.60
CA HIS A 266 -9.01 8.72 -12.33
C HIS A 266 -8.31 9.36 -11.15
N ALA A 267 -8.23 8.65 -10.03
CA ALA A 267 -7.38 9.04 -8.92
C ALA A 267 -6.03 8.30 -9.03
N THR A 268 -4.91 9.01 -8.94
CA THR A 268 -3.53 8.48 -8.87
C THR A 268 -2.87 9.00 -7.59
N GLY A 269 -2.48 8.11 -6.67
CA GLY A 269 -1.73 8.50 -5.47
C GLY A 269 -2.44 8.21 -4.17
N SER A 270 -2.68 6.93 -3.86
CA SER A 270 -3.01 6.50 -2.50
C SER A 270 -2.76 5.00 -2.32
N VAL A 271 -2.62 4.58 -1.06
CA VAL A 271 -2.33 3.22 -0.63
C VAL A 271 -3.25 2.19 -1.32
N PRO A 272 -2.71 1.06 -1.82
CA PRO A 272 -3.49 -0.07 -2.35
C PRO A 272 -4.64 -0.51 -1.45
N GLY A 273 -5.77 -0.91 -2.04
CA GLY A 273 -6.87 -1.56 -1.32
C GLY A 273 -7.71 -0.65 -0.41
N ARG A 274 -7.72 0.67 -0.64
CA ARG A 274 -8.56 1.62 0.09
C ARG A 274 -9.88 1.85 -0.64
N ASP A 275 -10.97 2.00 0.11
CA ASP A 275 -12.30 2.30 -0.43
C ASP A 275 -12.55 3.82 -0.48
N PHE A 276 -13.24 4.26 -1.52
CA PHE A 276 -13.58 5.65 -1.81
C PHE A 276 -15.06 5.78 -2.19
N GLU A 277 -15.65 6.91 -1.82
CA GLU A 277 -16.98 7.36 -2.24
C GLU A 277 -16.85 8.52 -3.22
N LEU A 278 -17.62 8.48 -4.31
CA LEU A 278 -17.88 9.64 -5.16
C LEU A 278 -19.18 10.30 -4.72
N LEU A 279 -19.06 11.56 -4.34
CA LEU A 279 -20.13 12.42 -3.86
C LEU A 279 -20.53 13.40 -4.94
N SER A 280 -21.80 13.82 -4.94
CA SER A 280 -22.32 14.86 -5.79
C SER A 280 -23.26 15.80 -5.04
N SER A 281 -23.25 17.09 -5.37
CA SER A 281 -24.22 18.06 -4.88
C SER A 281 -24.54 19.08 -5.96
N ARG A 282 -25.71 19.71 -5.85
CA ARG A 282 -26.07 20.90 -6.65
C ARG A 282 -25.80 22.21 -5.92
N ASP A 283 -25.42 22.11 -4.64
CA ASP A 283 -25.20 23.21 -3.73
C ASP A 283 -23.86 23.00 -2.99
N LEU A 284 -22.88 23.83 -3.32
CA LEU A 284 -21.56 23.81 -2.66
C LEU A 284 -21.58 24.33 -1.23
N THR A 285 -22.64 25.02 -0.81
CA THR A 285 -22.76 25.56 0.55
C THR A 285 -23.12 24.48 1.56
N LEU A 286 -23.58 23.31 1.10
CA LEU A 286 -23.87 22.18 1.96
C LEU A 286 -22.57 21.54 2.46
N PRO A 287 -22.48 21.19 3.77
CA PRO A 287 -21.41 20.36 4.29
C PRO A 287 -21.26 19.10 3.44
N ILE A 288 -20.03 18.65 3.19
CA ILE A 288 -19.77 17.49 2.32
C ILE A 288 -20.47 16.21 2.80
N ASN A 289 -20.73 16.09 4.10
CA ASN A 289 -21.49 14.98 4.69
C ASN A 289 -22.96 14.94 4.25
N ASN A 290 -23.46 16.03 3.66
CA ASN A 290 -24.82 16.15 3.16
C ASN A 290 -24.88 16.03 1.63
N TRP A 291 -23.78 15.69 0.95
CA TRP A 291 -23.74 15.43 -0.49
C TRP A 291 -24.22 14.00 -0.78
N GLU A 292 -24.82 13.80 -1.96
CA GLU A 292 -25.32 12.51 -2.44
C GLU A 292 -24.16 11.59 -2.83
N ILE A 293 -24.13 10.35 -2.34
CA ILE A 293 -23.17 9.35 -2.83
C ILE A 293 -23.66 8.82 -4.18
N VAL A 294 -22.91 9.12 -5.25
CA VAL A 294 -23.26 8.74 -6.63
C VAL A 294 -22.40 7.61 -7.19
N GLY A 295 -21.34 7.19 -6.48
CA GLY A 295 -20.49 6.09 -6.91
C GLY A 295 -19.53 5.62 -5.83
N TRP A 296 -18.91 4.47 -6.05
CA TRP A 296 -17.92 3.85 -5.15
C TRP A 296 -16.74 3.37 -5.99
N GLY A 297 -15.55 3.35 -5.39
CA GLY A 297 -14.36 2.77 -5.99
C GLY A 297 -13.40 2.23 -4.94
N THR A 298 -12.52 1.32 -5.34
CA THR A 298 -11.42 0.82 -4.51
C THR A 298 -10.12 1.05 -5.28
N THR A 299 -9.03 1.49 -4.61
CA THR A 299 -7.73 1.61 -5.28
C THR A 299 -7.18 0.24 -5.63
N ALA A 300 -6.80 0.08 -6.89
CA ALA A 300 -5.97 -1.03 -7.34
C ALA A 300 -4.56 -0.96 -6.71
N ASP A 301 -3.78 -2.01 -6.87
CA ASP A 301 -2.46 -2.16 -6.24
C ASP A 301 -1.41 -1.11 -6.67
N ASN A 302 -1.65 -0.42 -7.77
CA ASN A 302 -0.86 0.71 -8.26
C ASN A 302 -1.33 2.06 -7.67
N GLY A 303 -2.25 2.05 -6.72
CA GLY A 303 -2.82 3.24 -6.10
C GLY A 303 -3.73 4.05 -7.01
N THR A 304 -4.25 3.43 -8.09
CA THR A 304 -5.20 4.05 -9.02
C THR A 304 -6.62 3.59 -8.79
N CYS A 305 -7.61 4.48 -8.95
CA CYS A 305 -9.02 4.13 -8.93
C CYS A 305 -9.74 4.77 -10.12
N GLU A 306 -10.60 3.98 -10.78
CA GLU A 306 -11.47 4.41 -11.86
C GLU A 306 -12.94 4.35 -11.40
N ILE A 307 -13.63 5.49 -11.41
CA ILE A 307 -15.08 5.54 -11.14
C ILE A 307 -15.77 6.15 -12.35
N SER A 308 -16.80 5.46 -12.85
CA SER A 308 -17.60 5.94 -13.98
C SER A 308 -19.08 6.03 -13.62
N VAL A 309 -19.62 7.25 -13.61
CA VAL A 309 -21.03 7.52 -13.28
C VAL A 309 -21.81 8.05 -14.48
N PRO A 310 -23.06 7.59 -14.70
CA PRO A 310 -23.93 8.15 -15.73
C PRO A 310 -24.23 9.63 -15.47
N MET A 311 -24.23 10.46 -16.51
CA MET A 311 -24.61 11.86 -16.40
C MET A 311 -26.12 12.04 -16.56
N ASP A 312 -26.76 12.79 -15.64
CA ASP A 312 -28.08 13.35 -15.89
C ASP A 312 -27.94 14.52 -16.87
N THR A 313 -28.67 14.47 -17.99
CA THR A 313 -28.58 15.53 -18.99
C THR A 313 -29.25 16.80 -18.46
N ASN A 314 -28.51 17.92 -18.45
CA ASN A 314 -28.94 19.30 -18.16
C ASN A 314 -28.94 19.84 -16.71
N THR A 315 -28.12 19.36 -15.78
CA THR A 315 -27.92 20.08 -14.49
C THR A 315 -26.45 20.21 -14.09
N ALA A 316 -26.06 21.43 -13.66
CA ALA A 316 -24.76 21.65 -13.05
C ALA A 316 -24.70 20.89 -11.71
N ARG A 317 -23.71 20.03 -11.57
CA ARG A 317 -23.42 19.25 -10.36
C ARG A 317 -21.95 19.42 -9.99
N PHE A 318 -21.70 19.46 -8.71
CA PHE A 318 -20.39 19.39 -8.10
C PHE A 318 -20.09 17.93 -7.76
N TYR A 319 -18.83 17.54 -7.83
CA TYR A 319 -18.38 16.20 -7.47
C TYR A 319 -17.22 16.26 -6.49
N ALA A 320 -17.17 15.32 -5.55
CA ALA A 320 -16.07 15.17 -4.60
C ALA A 320 -15.75 13.70 -4.33
N ILE A 321 -14.47 13.38 -4.13
CA ILE A 321 -14.06 12.04 -3.68
C ILE A 321 -13.77 12.07 -2.18
N ARG A 322 -14.32 11.09 -1.46
CA ARG A 322 -14.07 10.85 -0.03
C ARG A 322 -13.35 9.52 0.16
N VAL A 323 -12.18 9.56 0.80
CA VAL A 323 -11.44 8.35 1.20
C VAL A 323 -12.01 7.82 2.50
N LEU A 324 -12.26 6.51 2.60
CA LEU A 324 -12.80 5.90 3.80
C LEU A 324 -11.69 5.44 4.76
N ALA A 325 -11.82 5.82 6.02
CA ALA A 325 -10.94 5.36 7.10
C ALA A 325 -11.20 3.89 7.49
N THR A 326 -12.39 3.37 7.20
CA THR A 326 -12.84 2.00 7.50
C THR A 326 -13.32 1.29 6.22
N PRO A 327 -13.33 -0.05 6.18
CA PRO A 327 -13.79 -0.81 5.01
C PRO A 327 -15.23 -0.45 4.60
N ARG A 328 -15.52 -0.53 3.29
CA ARG A 328 -16.83 -0.24 2.70
C ARG A 328 -17.97 -0.90 3.49
N PRO A 329 -19.02 -0.12 3.85
CA PRO A 329 -20.24 -0.69 4.39
C PRO A 329 -20.86 -1.71 3.43
N ARG A 330 -21.05 -2.95 3.87
CA ARG A 330 -21.59 -4.04 3.04
C ARG A 330 -23.06 -4.26 3.35
N PRO A 331 -23.94 -4.38 2.35
CA PRO A 331 -25.33 -4.77 2.58
C PRO A 331 -25.37 -6.14 3.27
N PRO A 332 -26.46 -6.47 3.97
CA PRO A 332 -26.60 -7.76 4.60
C PRO A 332 -26.61 -8.86 3.53
N ILE A 333 -25.88 -9.95 3.79
CA ILE A 333 -25.88 -11.16 2.98
C ILE A 333 -26.25 -12.31 3.90
N ILE A 334 -27.26 -13.10 3.52
CA ILE A 334 -27.59 -14.33 4.23
C ILE A 334 -26.55 -15.37 3.86
N ILE A 335 -25.73 -15.74 4.84
CA ILE A 335 -24.70 -16.77 4.70
C ILE A 335 -25.20 -18.14 5.17
N GLN A 336 -26.30 -18.18 5.94
CA GLN A 336 -27.07 -19.38 6.19
C GLN A 336 -28.58 -19.11 6.15
N GLN A 337 -29.24 -19.79 5.22
CA GLN A 337 -30.69 -19.81 5.11
C GLN A 337 -31.32 -20.57 6.30
N PRO A 338 -32.54 -20.21 6.73
CA PRO A 338 -33.32 -21.07 7.58
C PRO A 338 -33.61 -22.41 6.89
N VAL A 339 -34.03 -23.42 7.64
CA VAL A 339 -34.31 -24.77 7.13
C VAL A 339 -35.74 -25.16 7.49
N SER A 340 -36.42 -25.88 6.59
CA SER A 340 -37.74 -26.45 6.87
C SER A 340 -37.68 -27.45 8.02
N LEU A 341 -38.69 -27.43 8.88
CA LEU A 341 -38.75 -28.25 10.08
C LEU A 341 -39.93 -29.21 10.01
N VAL A 342 -39.75 -30.41 10.56
CA VAL A 342 -40.85 -31.33 10.86
C VAL A 342 -40.90 -31.51 12.37
N VAL A 343 -41.97 -31.03 13.00
CA VAL A 343 -42.10 -30.96 14.46
C VAL A 343 -43.40 -31.63 14.89
N THR A 344 -43.39 -32.35 16.01
CA THR A 344 -44.60 -32.96 16.56
C THR A 344 -45.38 -31.93 17.38
N SER A 345 -46.70 -32.06 17.48
CA SER A 345 -47.52 -31.21 18.36
C SER A 345 -46.94 -31.15 19.78
N SER A 346 -47.01 -29.97 20.38
CA SER A 346 -46.52 -29.65 21.74
C SER A 346 -45.00 -29.61 21.92
N GLN A 347 -44.22 -29.82 20.86
CA GLN A 347 -42.76 -29.58 20.87
C GLN A 347 -42.43 -28.12 20.51
N THR A 348 -41.14 -27.77 20.59
CA THR A 348 -40.63 -26.45 20.21
C THR A 348 -40.05 -26.49 18.79
N ALA A 349 -40.42 -25.54 17.94
CA ALA A 349 -39.77 -25.30 16.65
C ALA A 349 -38.83 -24.09 16.76
N VAL A 350 -37.63 -24.19 16.18
CA VAL A 350 -36.65 -23.10 16.18
C VAL A 350 -36.13 -22.88 14.77
N PHE A 351 -36.46 -21.73 14.19
CA PHE A 351 -35.85 -21.26 12.95
C PHE A 351 -34.63 -20.39 13.28
N CYS A 352 -33.55 -20.56 12.52
CA CYS A 352 -32.31 -19.79 12.67
C CYS A 352 -31.87 -19.24 11.32
N VAL A 353 -31.39 -17.99 11.29
CA VAL A 353 -30.73 -17.38 10.14
C VAL A 353 -29.37 -16.83 10.57
N VAL A 354 -28.39 -16.84 9.67
CA VAL A 354 -27.14 -16.11 9.88
C VAL A 354 -26.89 -15.19 8.69
N ALA A 355 -26.66 -13.92 9.02
CA ALA A 355 -26.32 -12.90 8.04
C ALA A 355 -24.98 -12.25 8.39
N SER A 356 -24.23 -11.91 7.35
CA SER A 356 -23.06 -11.04 7.42
C SER A 356 -23.42 -9.68 6.82
N GLY A 357 -22.58 -8.68 7.03
CA GLY A 357 -22.82 -7.30 6.60
C GLY A 357 -22.32 -6.32 7.65
N THR A 358 -22.36 -5.04 7.32
CA THR A 358 -21.99 -3.99 8.29
C THR A 358 -22.99 -3.94 9.43
N GLN A 359 -22.47 -3.94 10.66
CA GLN A 359 -23.26 -3.87 11.88
C GLN A 359 -23.78 -2.44 12.15
N PRO A 360 -24.93 -2.27 12.83
CA PRO A 360 -25.82 -3.32 13.33
C PRO A 360 -26.69 -3.96 12.23
N LEU A 361 -26.97 -5.26 12.36
CA LEU A 361 -27.97 -5.98 11.57
C LEU A 361 -29.32 -6.02 12.30
N TRP A 362 -30.42 -5.77 11.58
CA TRP A 362 -31.78 -5.89 12.09
C TRP A 362 -32.53 -7.01 11.37
N TYR A 363 -33.35 -7.77 12.11
CA TYR A 363 -34.09 -8.93 11.60
C TYR A 363 -35.59 -8.72 11.76
N GLN A 364 -36.39 -9.30 10.88
CA GLN A 364 -37.85 -9.38 11.02
C GLN A 364 -38.38 -10.65 10.35
N TRP A 365 -39.04 -11.53 11.12
CA TRP A 365 -39.63 -12.77 10.62
C TRP A 365 -41.07 -12.58 10.12
N TYR A 366 -41.45 -13.42 9.15
CA TYR A 366 -42.74 -13.45 8.50
C TYR A 366 -43.31 -14.87 8.49
N PHE A 367 -44.64 -14.98 8.65
CA PHE A 367 -45.41 -16.22 8.57
C PHE A 367 -46.54 -16.06 7.56
N ASN A 368 -46.57 -16.94 6.54
CA ASN A 368 -47.56 -16.91 5.44
C ASN A 368 -47.74 -15.51 4.82
N GLY A 369 -46.65 -14.75 4.72
CA GLY A 369 -46.61 -13.40 4.15
C GLY A 369 -46.95 -12.25 5.14
N GLY A 370 -47.40 -12.56 6.35
CA GLY A 370 -47.65 -11.59 7.41
C GLY A 370 -46.45 -11.42 8.36
N GLU A 371 -46.23 -10.21 8.85
CA GLU A 371 -45.17 -9.93 9.83
C GLU A 371 -45.48 -10.58 11.18
N VAL A 372 -44.49 -11.25 11.78
CA VAL A 372 -44.60 -11.81 13.13
C VAL A 372 -44.13 -10.77 14.14
N LEU A 373 -45.04 -10.31 14.99
CA LEU A 373 -44.76 -9.27 15.97
C LEU A 373 -43.60 -9.66 16.91
N ASN A 374 -42.64 -8.75 17.10
CA ASN A 374 -41.47 -8.89 17.98
C ASN A 374 -40.48 -10.01 17.61
N ALA A 375 -40.62 -10.65 16.46
CA ALA A 375 -39.67 -11.63 15.98
C ALA A 375 -38.48 -10.92 15.28
N THR A 376 -37.65 -10.23 16.08
CA THR A 376 -36.57 -9.36 15.58
C THR A 376 -35.16 -9.90 15.81
N ASN A 377 -35.04 -11.17 16.16
CA ASN A 377 -33.78 -11.84 16.43
C ASN A 377 -33.37 -12.76 15.26
N PRO A 378 -32.08 -13.12 15.15
CA PRO A 378 -31.61 -14.11 14.17
C PRO A 378 -32.21 -15.51 14.41
N THR A 379 -32.82 -15.74 15.58
CA THR A 379 -33.58 -16.95 15.89
C THR A 379 -35.05 -16.62 16.15
N TYR A 380 -35.95 -17.46 15.63
CA TYR A 380 -37.38 -17.40 15.91
C TYR A 380 -37.84 -18.73 16.51
N VAL A 381 -38.39 -18.65 17.72
CA VAL A 381 -38.78 -19.79 18.54
C VAL A 381 -40.29 -19.84 18.64
N ILE A 382 -40.87 -21.00 18.34
CA ILE A 382 -42.28 -21.30 18.56
C ILE A 382 -42.35 -22.41 19.61
N GLU A 383 -42.74 -22.06 20.82
CA GLU A 383 -42.99 -23.04 21.88
C GLU A 383 -44.39 -23.66 21.73
N ASN A 384 -44.55 -24.89 22.21
CA ASN A 384 -45.82 -25.62 22.20
C ASN A 384 -46.52 -25.61 20.82
N VAL A 385 -45.81 -26.08 19.79
CA VAL A 385 -46.26 -26.08 18.39
C VAL A 385 -47.64 -26.74 18.25
N GLN A 386 -48.56 -26.05 17.58
CA GLN A 386 -49.89 -26.53 17.21
C GLN A 386 -49.97 -26.67 15.68
N GLU A 387 -50.94 -27.43 15.16
CA GLU A 387 -51.15 -27.55 13.70
C GLU A 387 -51.30 -26.18 13.01
N SER A 388 -51.90 -25.20 13.69
CA SER A 388 -52.08 -23.83 13.19
C SER A 388 -50.77 -23.06 12.97
N HIS A 389 -49.64 -23.51 13.54
CA HIS A 389 -48.33 -22.92 13.28
C HIS A 389 -47.67 -23.49 12.00
N GLY A 390 -48.24 -24.54 11.42
CA GLY A 390 -47.76 -25.10 10.16
C GLY A 390 -47.91 -24.11 9.00
N GLY A 391 -46.86 -23.95 8.20
CA GLY A 391 -46.86 -23.00 7.09
C GLY A 391 -45.49 -22.49 6.71
N GLN A 392 -45.47 -21.41 5.92
CA GLN A 392 -44.27 -20.84 5.32
C GLN A 392 -43.70 -19.71 6.18
N TYR A 393 -42.39 -19.76 6.41
CA TYR A 393 -41.63 -18.77 7.18
C TYR A 393 -40.46 -18.23 6.35
N PHE A 394 -40.17 -16.95 6.52
CA PHE A 394 -38.95 -16.32 6.01
C PHE A 394 -38.58 -15.12 6.89
N VAL A 395 -37.35 -14.61 6.73
CA VAL A 395 -36.84 -13.47 7.49
C VAL A 395 -36.22 -12.45 6.55
N VAL A 396 -36.46 -11.17 6.84
CA VAL A 396 -35.80 -10.05 6.20
C VAL A 396 -34.71 -9.54 7.13
N VAL A 397 -33.48 -9.44 6.62
CA VAL A 397 -32.33 -8.87 7.33
C VAL A 397 -31.96 -7.54 6.70
N SER A 398 -31.73 -6.51 7.51
CA SER A 398 -31.43 -5.15 7.05
C SER A 398 -30.24 -4.54 7.79
N ASN A 399 -29.57 -3.60 7.13
CA ASN A 399 -28.65 -2.65 7.75
C ASN A 399 -28.76 -1.27 7.07
N SER A 400 -27.88 -0.33 7.41
CA SER A 400 -27.88 1.02 6.84
C SER A 400 -27.65 1.10 5.32
N VAL A 401 -27.23 0.00 4.69
CA VAL A 401 -26.85 -0.07 3.27
C VAL A 401 -27.90 -0.78 2.44
N GLY A 402 -28.66 -1.72 3.02
CA GLY A 402 -29.70 -2.44 2.29
C GLY A 402 -30.36 -3.56 3.07
N THR A 403 -31.13 -4.38 2.34
CA THR A 403 -31.93 -5.48 2.88
C THR A 403 -31.75 -6.75 2.06
N VAL A 404 -31.84 -7.92 2.71
CA VAL A 404 -31.84 -9.24 2.07
C VAL A 404 -32.97 -10.09 2.66
N THR A 405 -33.67 -10.84 1.81
CA THR A 405 -34.76 -11.75 2.23
C THR A 405 -34.28 -13.19 2.15
N SER A 406 -34.59 -14.00 3.16
CA SER A 406 -34.27 -15.43 3.16
C SER A 406 -35.09 -16.22 2.15
N SER A 407 -34.63 -17.43 1.85
CA SER A 407 -35.49 -18.45 1.26
C SER A 407 -36.70 -18.71 2.16
N VAL A 408 -37.83 -19.05 1.54
CA VAL A 408 -39.03 -19.48 2.25
C VAL A 408 -38.86 -20.93 2.69
N VAL A 409 -39.11 -21.22 3.96
CA VAL A 409 -39.05 -22.55 4.57
C VAL A 409 -40.38 -22.95 5.17
N THR A 410 -40.63 -24.26 5.29
CA THR A 410 -41.92 -24.77 5.78
C THR A 410 -41.77 -25.41 7.16
N LEU A 411 -42.65 -25.04 8.10
CA LEU A 411 -42.91 -25.85 9.28
C LEU A 411 -44.01 -26.86 8.95
N THR A 412 -43.68 -28.15 8.97
CA THR A 412 -44.64 -29.24 8.87
C THR A 412 -44.89 -29.81 10.27
N VAL A 413 -46.13 -29.78 10.72
CA VAL A 413 -46.52 -30.43 11.98
C VAL A 413 -46.94 -31.86 11.67
N SER A 414 -46.22 -32.86 12.19
CA SER A 414 -46.43 -34.29 11.88
C SER A 414 -46.23 -35.17 13.10
N ASN A 415 -47.00 -36.28 13.18
CA ASN A 415 -46.92 -37.26 14.27
C ASN A 415 -45.92 -38.41 14.00
N VAL A 416 -45.14 -38.33 12.92
CA VAL A 416 -44.15 -39.35 12.55
C VAL A 416 -42.74 -38.88 12.94
N LEU A 417 -42.05 -39.66 13.79
CA LEU A 417 -40.70 -39.37 14.23
C LEU A 417 -39.65 -39.85 13.20
N VAL A 418 -38.61 -39.06 12.94
CA VAL A 418 -37.55 -39.29 11.94
C VAL A 418 -36.18 -39.12 12.59
N ALA A 419 -35.29 -40.11 12.43
CA ALA A 419 -33.89 -40.04 12.88
C ALA A 419 -33.10 -38.93 12.12
N PRO A 420 -32.00 -38.39 12.67
CA PRO A 420 -31.32 -37.26 12.04
C PRO A 420 -30.60 -37.68 10.76
N PHE A 421 -30.54 -36.78 9.78
CA PHE A 421 -29.79 -36.95 8.53
C PHE A 421 -29.15 -35.64 8.09
N ILE A 422 -28.01 -35.71 7.38
CA ILE A 422 -27.31 -34.53 6.88
C ILE A 422 -27.93 -34.10 5.53
N ILE A 423 -28.34 -32.84 5.46
CA ILE A 423 -28.83 -32.17 4.24
C ILE A 423 -27.66 -31.51 3.51
N ARG A 424 -26.78 -30.82 4.24
CA ARG A 424 -25.59 -30.15 3.69
C ARG A 424 -24.38 -30.40 4.57
N GLN A 425 -23.30 -30.85 3.95
CA GLN A 425 -22.02 -31.11 4.59
C GLN A 425 -21.25 -29.81 4.90
N PRO A 426 -20.38 -29.81 5.92
CA PRO A 426 -19.44 -28.71 6.11
C PRO A 426 -18.40 -28.66 4.98
N GLU A 427 -17.99 -27.45 4.60
CA GLU A 427 -17.04 -27.21 3.51
C GLU A 427 -15.65 -26.85 4.04
N SER A 428 -14.61 -27.33 3.35
CA SER A 428 -13.22 -26.99 3.64
C SER A 428 -12.94 -25.51 3.39
N LYS A 429 -12.04 -24.90 4.17
CA LYS A 429 -11.66 -23.49 4.04
C LYS A 429 -10.16 -23.28 4.14
N ILE A 430 -9.67 -22.29 3.40
CA ILE A 430 -8.33 -21.71 3.52
C ILE A 430 -8.50 -20.29 4.06
N VAL A 431 -7.80 -19.96 5.14
CA VAL A 431 -7.98 -18.72 5.89
C VAL A 431 -6.64 -18.21 6.40
N GLY A 432 -6.53 -16.91 6.64
CA GLY A 432 -5.34 -16.29 7.24
C GLY A 432 -5.29 -16.51 8.76
N GLU A 433 -4.08 -16.59 9.30
CA GLU A 433 -3.85 -16.54 10.75
C GLU A 433 -4.37 -15.22 11.33
N GLY A 434 -5.06 -15.31 12.46
CA GLY A 434 -5.80 -14.22 13.08
C GLY A 434 -7.24 -14.05 12.58
N GLU A 435 -7.65 -14.73 11.50
CA GLU A 435 -9.03 -14.67 11.00
C GLU A 435 -10.01 -15.48 11.88
N ILE A 436 -11.30 -15.22 11.69
CA ILE A 436 -12.39 -16.00 12.28
C ILE A 436 -12.95 -16.93 11.19
N VAL A 437 -12.99 -18.23 11.48
CA VAL A 437 -13.50 -19.28 10.61
C VAL A 437 -14.86 -19.71 11.11
N THR A 438 -15.81 -19.94 10.21
CA THR A 438 -17.10 -20.56 10.55
C THR A 438 -17.34 -21.77 9.67
N LEU A 439 -17.49 -22.94 10.27
CA LEU A 439 -18.02 -24.16 9.66
C LEU A 439 -19.51 -24.27 9.99
N SER A 440 -20.29 -24.78 9.03
CA SER A 440 -21.74 -24.94 9.15
C SER A 440 -22.17 -26.29 8.61
N VAL A 441 -23.19 -26.88 9.21
CA VAL A 441 -23.87 -28.09 8.73
C VAL A 441 -25.38 -27.81 8.60
N SER A 442 -26.09 -28.50 7.71
CA SER A 442 -27.56 -28.54 7.74
C SER A 442 -28.01 -29.97 7.94
N ALA A 443 -28.91 -30.19 8.89
CA ALA A 443 -29.44 -31.52 9.22
C ALA A 443 -30.97 -31.47 9.35
N GLY A 444 -31.62 -32.55 8.92
CA GLY A 444 -33.04 -32.79 9.10
C GLY A 444 -33.29 -33.92 10.11
N GLY A 445 -34.54 -34.09 10.52
CA GLY A 445 -34.96 -35.08 11.52
C GLY A 445 -35.99 -34.47 12.47
N THR A 446 -36.59 -35.30 13.32
CA THR A 446 -37.50 -34.79 14.35
C THR A 446 -36.73 -34.03 15.42
N MET A 447 -37.27 -32.87 15.78
CA MET A 447 -36.71 -31.99 16.80
C MET A 447 -36.92 -32.54 18.23
N PRO A 448 -36.05 -32.17 19.19
CA PRO A 448 -34.84 -31.35 19.03
C PRO A 448 -33.66 -32.13 18.41
N LEU A 449 -32.82 -31.44 17.63
CA LEU A 449 -31.51 -31.93 17.20
C LEU A 449 -30.41 -31.38 18.10
N TRP A 450 -29.45 -32.22 18.50
CA TRP A 450 -28.25 -31.81 19.22
C TRP A 450 -27.01 -32.00 18.36
N TYR A 451 -26.05 -31.09 18.47
CA TYR A 451 -24.84 -31.06 17.64
C TYR A 451 -23.59 -31.21 18.53
N MET A 452 -22.57 -31.91 18.04
CA MET A 452 -21.28 -32.06 18.72
C MET A 452 -20.16 -32.01 17.68
N TRP A 453 -19.31 -30.98 17.75
CA TRP A 453 -18.21 -30.77 16.79
C TRP A 453 -16.88 -31.32 17.30
N TYR A 454 -16.17 -31.98 16.39
CA TYR A 454 -14.91 -32.67 16.64
C TYR A 454 -13.81 -32.17 15.71
N LYS A 455 -12.57 -32.15 16.23
CA LYS A 455 -11.34 -32.16 15.44
C LYS A 455 -10.74 -33.57 15.46
N ASP A 456 -10.45 -34.08 14.28
CA ASP A 456 -9.80 -35.38 14.08
C ASP A 456 -8.47 -35.46 14.87
N PRO A 457 -8.13 -36.58 15.55
CA PRO A 457 -8.84 -37.85 15.53
C PRO A 457 -10.07 -37.95 16.44
N ASN A 458 -10.18 -37.23 17.55
CA ASN A 458 -11.33 -37.32 18.49
C ASN A 458 -11.39 -36.16 19.50
N LEU A 459 -10.80 -35.00 19.21
CA LEU A 459 -10.84 -33.85 20.11
C LEU A 459 -12.22 -33.19 20.04
N LEU A 460 -13.02 -33.33 21.10
CA LEU A 460 -14.28 -32.58 21.23
C LEU A 460 -13.97 -31.10 21.44
N LEU A 461 -14.38 -30.26 20.49
CA LEU A 461 -14.07 -28.82 20.50
C LEU A 461 -15.09 -28.02 21.30
N SER A 462 -16.35 -28.46 21.27
CA SER A 462 -17.44 -27.91 22.08
C SER A 462 -18.65 -28.85 22.08
N VAL A 463 -19.46 -28.77 23.14
CA VAL A 463 -20.88 -29.14 23.12
C VAL A 463 -21.70 -27.96 22.59
N SER A 464 -21.45 -27.54 21.35
CA SER A 464 -22.28 -26.53 20.69
C SER A 464 -23.62 -27.17 20.37
N THR A 465 -24.71 -26.73 20.99
CA THR A 465 -26.08 -27.18 20.65
C THR A 465 -26.52 -26.79 19.24
N ASN A 466 -25.63 -26.19 18.42
CA ASN A 466 -25.98 -25.50 17.19
C ASN A 466 -25.22 -26.08 15.99
N ALA A 467 -25.82 -25.89 14.81
CA ALA A 467 -25.30 -26.29 13.50
C ALA A 467 -23.99 -25.59 13.06
N PHE A 468 -23.33 -24.81 13.93
CA PHE A 468 -22.14 -24.02 13.63
C PHE A 468 -20.97 -24.34 14.55
N LEU A 469 -19.77 -24.26 13.97
CA LEU A 469 -18.51 -24.16 14.69
C LEU A 469 -17.81 -22.88 14.26
N VAL A 470 -17.62 -21.97 15.21
CA VAL A 470 -16.82 -20.75 15.00
C VAL A 470 -15.47 -20.97 15.66
N LEU A 471 -14.39 -20.85 14.88
CA LEU A 471 -13.01 -20.92 15.34
C LEU A 471 -12.38 -19.54 15.18
N GLY A 472 -11.67 -19.08 16.20
CA GLY A 472 -10.72 -17.99 16.05
C GLY A 472 -10.72 -16.96 17.18
N PRO A 473 -9.75 -16.03 17.17
CA PRO A 473 -8.73 -15.81 16.11
C PRO A 473 -7.86 -17.05 15.86
N VAL A 474 -7.81 -17.56 14.63
CA VAL A 474 -7.19 -18.86 14.35
C VAL A 474 -5.67 -18.77 14.22
N THR A 475 -4.99 -19.84 14.60
CA THR A 475 -3.54 -20.05 14.46
C THR A 475 -3.26 -21.20 13.50
N THR A 476 -2.00 -21.34 13.05
CA THR A 476 -1.60 -22.51 12.24
C THR A 476 -1.94 -23.86 12.89
N ASN A 477 -1.96 -23.93 14.23
CA ASN A 477 -2.37 -25.12 14.99
C ASN A 477 -3.85 -25.49 14.81
N ASP A 478 -4.70 -24.55 14.38
CA ASP A 478 -6.11 -24.80 14.10
C ASP A 478 -6.34 -25.46 12.74
N SER A 479 -5.29 -25.66 11.93
CA SER A 479 -5.38 -26.49 10.73
C SER A 479 -5.73 -27.94 11.09
N GLY A 480 -6.52 -28.60 10.24
CA GLY A 480 -6.92 -29.99 10.43
C GLY A 480 -8.32 -30.30 9.91
N ASN A 481 -8.78 -31.52 10.18
CA ASN A 481 -10.10 -31.99 9.76
C ASN A 481 -11.13 -31.86 10.88
N TYR A 482 -12.30 -31.35 10.53
CA TYR A 482 -13.41 -31.06 11.43
C TYR A 482 -14.66 -31.79 10.96
N TYR A 483 -15.44 -32.34 11.89
CA TYR A 483 -16.72 -33.00 11.59
C TYR A 483 -17.71 -32.82 12.74
N VAL A 484 -18.99 -33.08 12.48
CA VAL A 484 -20.07 -32.93 13.47
C VAL A 484 -20.91 -34.19 13.55
N ILE A 485 -21.29 -34.56 14.77
CA ILE A 485 -22.29 -35.58 15.05
C ILE A 485 -23.59 -34.88 15.44
N VAL A 486 -24.70 -35.26 14.78
CA VAL A 486 -26.04 -34.74 15.04
C VAL A 486 -26.91 -35.86 15.62
N THR A 487 -27.56 -35.62 16.75
CA THR A 487 -28.37 -36.64 17.45
C THR A 487 -29.81 -36.17 17.69
N ASN A 488 -30.74 -37.11 17.78
CA ASN A 488 -32.07 -36.93 18.38
C ASN A 488 -32.49 -38.19 19.16
N SER A 489 -33.73 -38.25 19.65
CA SER A 489 -34.23 -39.39 20.43
C SER A 489 -34.27 -40.73 19.69
N LEU A 490 -34.14 -40.74 18.36
CA LEU A 490 -34.17 -41.95 17.54
C LEU A 490 -32.78 -42.41 17.06
N GLY A 491 -31.75 -41.57 17.14
CA GLY A 491 -30.41 -41.95 16.68
C GLY A 491 -29.46 -40.79 16.45
N LEU A 492 -28.38 -41.06 15.71
CA LEU A 492 -27.34 -40.10 15.36
C LEU A 492 -26.89 -40.23 13.90
N VAL A 493 -26.33 -39.15 13.36
CA VAL A 493 -25.67 -39.11 12.05
C VAL A 493 -24.36 -38.31 12.15
N THR A 494 -23.32 -38.75 11.45
CA THR A 494 -22.01 -38.08 11.40
C THR A 494 -21.82 -37.41 10.03
N SER A 495 -21.33 -36.18 10.00
CA SER A 495 -21.00 -35.47 8.76
C SER A 495 -19.74 -36.02 8.09
N SER A 496 -19.49 -35.62 6.83
CA SER A 496 -18.15 -35.70 6.25
C SER A 496 -17.18 -34.75 6.95
N LYS A 497 -15.88 -34.97 6.77
CA LYS A 497 -14.82 -34.12 7.29
C LYS A 497 -14.62 -32.89 6.39
N ALA A 498 -14.52 -31.71 6.98
CA ALA A 498 -14.10 -30.46 6.35
C ALA A 498 -12.68 -30.11 6.79
N THR A 499 -11.81 -29.77 5.85
CA THR A 499 -10.41 -29.41 6.13
C THR A 499 -10.29 -27.89 6.29
N ILE A 500 -9.77 -27.44 7.43
CA ILE A 500 -9.32 -26.06 7.63
C ILE A 500 -7.81 -26.01 7.42
N MET A 501 -7.36 -25.07 6.58
CA MET A 501 -5.95 -24.74 6.38
C MET A 501 -5.74 -23.28 6.77
N VAL A 502 -4.99 -23.04 7.84
CA VAL A 502 -4.66 -21.69 8.30
C VAL A 502 -3.29 -21.29 7.75
N GLN A 503 -3.25 -20.18 7.02
CA GLN A 503 -2.06 -19.62 6.39
C GLN A 503 -1.39 -18.62 7.35
N PRO A 504 -0.09 -18.77 7.67
CA PRO A 504 0.63 -17.81 8.50
C PRO A 504 0.46 -16.38 8.00
N SER A 505 0.36 -15.41 8.91
CA SER A 505 0.24 -13.98 8.57
C SER A 505 1.40 -13.47 7.70
N GLU A 506 2.58 -14.09 7.81
CA GLU A 506 3.75 -13.80 6.99
C GLU A 506 3.59 -14.21 5.51
N LEU A 507 2.61 -15.05 5.16
CA LEU A 507 2.26 -15.33 3.75
C LEU A 507 1.42 -14.23 3.10
N LEU A 508 0.86 -13.29 3.89
CA LEU A 508 -0.04 -12.23 3.43
C LEU A 508 0.67 -10.88 3.19
N ASN A 509 1.88 -10.70 3.74
CA ASN A 509 2.67 -9.46 3.64
C ASN A 509 4.03 -9.69 2.94
N VAL A 510 4.02 -10.41 1.82
CA VAL A 510 5.24 -10.66 1.04
C VAL A 510 5.65 -9.39 0.28
N ASP A 511 6.89 -8.95 0.49
CA ASP A 511 7.46 -7.81 -0.24
C ASP A 511 7.94 -8.24 -1.64
N PHE A 512 7.32 -7.66 -2.67
CA PHE A 512 7.69 -7.84 -4.09
C PHE A 512 8.47 -6.66 -4.66
N ASN A 513 8.91 -5.74 -3.82
CA ASN A 513 9.83 -4.68 -4.22
C ASN A 513 11.18 -5.26 -4.62
N HIS A 514 11.92 -4.44 -5.36
CA HIS A 514 13.26 -4.78 -5.78
C HIS A 514 14.23 -4.76 -4.59
N ILE A 515 14.70 -5.94 -4.20
CA ILE A 515 15.72 -6.14 -3.16
C ILE A 515 16.97 -6.74 -3.81
N GLY A 516 18.16 -6.35 -3.36
CA GLY A 516 19.41 -6.95 -3.83
C GLY A 516 20.34 -5.97 -4.52
N TYR A 517 21.42 -6.46 -5.09
CA TYR A 517 22.48 -5.62 -5.64
C TYR A 517 22.01 -4.70 -6.76
N ALA A 518 21.02 -5.09 -7.57
CA ALA A 518 20.52 -4.16 -8.58
C ALA A 518 19.90 -2.89 -7.94
N SER A 519 19.51 -2.89 -6.66
CA SER A 519 18.94 -1.73 -5.96
C SER A 519 20.01 -0.74 -5.49
N GLU A 520 21.30 -1.12 -5.49
CA GLU A 520 22.43 -0.21 -5.23
C GLU A 520 22.81 0.62 -6.45
N GLY A 521 22.37 0.18 -7.63
CA GLY A 521 22.63 0.87 -8.88
C GLY A 521 21.85 2.18 -9.00
N ILE A 522 22.37 3.12 -9.81
CA ILE A 522 21.65 4.31 -10.33
C ILE A 522 20.17 3.97 -10.58
N ASN A 523 19.24 4.76 -10.01
CA ASN A 523 17.79 4.77 -10.24
C ASN A 523 17.27 3.66 -11.17
N LEU A 524 17.21 2.40 -10.69
CA LEU A 524 16.65 1.30 -11.48
C LEU A 524 15.17 1.57 -11.71
N THR A 525 14.88 2.10 -12.89
CA THR A 525 13.58 2.59 -13.32
C THR A 525 13.13 1.88 -14.59
N GLY A 526 14.02 1.11 -15.22
CA GLY A 526 13.81 0.42 -16.47
C GLY A 526 13.41 1.41 -17.57
N GLY A 527 12.23 1.19 -18.12
CA GLY A 527 11.61 2.04 -19.13
C GLY A 527 10.72 3.17 -18.59
N ALA A 528 10.67 3.40 -17.27
CA ALA A 528 9.80 4.43 -16.70
C ALA A 528 10.11 5.82 -17.29
N GLY A 529 9.07 6.62 -17.50
CA GLY A 529 9.15 7.91 -18.20
C GLY A 529 9.24 7.80 -19.73
N GLY A 530 9.35 6.58 -20.28
CA GLY A 530 9.28 6.30 -21.71
C GLY A 530 7.89 5.85 -22.19
N PRO A 531 7.70 5.64 -23.50
CA PRO A 531 6.44 5.14 -24.05
C PRO A 531 6.11 3.74 -23.56
N VAL A 532 4.82 3.49 -23.36
CA VAL A 532 4.27 2.17 -23.05
C VAL A 532 3.77 1.54 -24.34
N VAL A 533 4.23 0.33 -24.65
CA VAL A 533 3.87 -0.42 -25.87
C VAL A 533 3.49 -1.84 -25.53
N THR A 534 2.62 -2.42 -26.36
CA THR A 534 2.21 -3.84 -26.27
C THR A 534 2.67 -4.57 -27.52
N VAL A 535 3.30 -5.72 -27.36
CA VAL A 535 3.85 -6.53 -28.45
C VAL A 535 3.27 -7.94 -28.40
N SER A 536 2.96 -8.48 -29.58
CA SER A 536 2.41 -9.83 -29.75
C SER A 536 3.12 -10.63 -30.84
N ASN A 537 4.20 -10.10 -31.41
CA ASN A 537 5.04 -10.80 -32.37
C ASN A 537 6.51 -10.38 -32.25
N ALA A 538 7.38 -11.20 -32.84
CA ALA A 538 8.84 -11.08 -32.70
C ALA A 538 9.41 -9.80 -33.33
N THR A 539 8.81 -9.31 -34.42
CA THR A 539 9.25 -8.08 -35.09
C THR A 539 9.04 -6.87 -34.19
N GLN A 540 7.84 -6.75 -33.60
CA GLN A 540 7.54 -5.68 -32.64
C GLN A 540 8.39 -5.77 -31.38
N LEU A 541 8.56 -6.98 -30.84
CA LEU A 541 9.41 -7.20 -29.67
C LEU A 541 10.83 -6.67 -29.92
N ARG A 542 11.50 -7.12 -30.99
CA ARG A 542 12.85 -6.65 -31.35
C ARG A 542 12.90 -5.16 -31.62
N GLN A 543 11.90 -4.60 -32.32
CA GLN A 543 11.83 -3.17 -32.62
C GLN A 543 11.92 -2.33 -31.34
N TYR A 544 11.14 -2.68 -30.32
CA TYR A 544 11.07 -1.87 -29.10
C TYR A 544 12.16 -2.20 -28.09
N THR A 545 12.62 -3.45 -28.03
CA THR A 545 13.71 -3.82 -27.13
C THR A 545 15.06 -3.27 -27.60
N ASP A 546 15.26 -3.13 -28.92
CA ASP A 546 16.45 -2.50 -29.52
C ASP A 546 16.25 -0.99 -29.81
N ALA A 547 15.13 -0.39 -29.39
CA ALA A 547 14.94 1.05 -29.52
C ALA A 547 15.86 1.85 -28.59
N ASN A 548 16.30 3.03 -29.03
CA ASN A 548 16.98 4.01 -28.17
C ASN A 548 15.98 4.64 -27.19
N GLY A 549 16.45 4.96 -25.97
CA GLY A 549 15.65 5.61 -24.94
C GLY A 549 14.75 4.65 -24.15
N PRO A 550 14.02 5.17 -23.15
CA PRO A 550 13.21 4.35 -22.25
C PRO A 550 11.96 3.77 -22.95
N TYR A 551 11.64 2.50 -22.68
CA TYR A 551 10.36 1.88 -23.10
C TYR A 551 9.85 0.87 -22.06
N VAL A 552 8.54 0.93 -21.80
CA VAL A 552 7.80 -0.12 -21.07
C VAL A 552 7.09 -1.00 -22.09
N ILE A 553 7.45 -2.27 -22.15
CA ILE A 553 7.08 -3.23 -23.21
C ILE A 553 6.28 -4.36 -22.58
N TYR A 554 4.97 -4.39 -22.84
CA TYR A 554 4.09 -5.48 -22.47
C TYR A 554 4.10 -6.58 -23.53
N VAL A 555 4.50 -7.80 -23.15
CA VAL A 555 4.48 -8.98 -24.02
C VAL A 555 3.17 -9.73 -23.81
N VAL A 556 2.41 -9.97 -24.88
CA VAL A 556 1.12 -10.67 -24.83
C VAL A 556 1.19 -11.96 -25.63
N GLY A 557 0.70 -13.04 -25.02
CA GLY A 557 0.61 -14.36 -25.67
C GLY A 557 1.97 -15.01 -25.92
N THR A 558 1.99 -15.96 -26.85
CA THR A 558 3.20 -16.70 -27.20
C THR A 558 3.86 -16.09 -28.43
N ILE A 559 5.11 -15.64 -28.28
CA ILE A 559 5.92 -15.08 -29.36
C ILE A 559 7.08 -16.03 -29.67
N PRO A 560 7.13 -16.61 -30.88
CA PRO A 560 8.30 -17.36 -31.31
C PRO A 560 9.46 -16.40 -31.59
N ILE A 561 10.59 -16.62 -30.93
CA ILE A 561 11.87 -15.95 -31.17
C ILE A 561 12.92 -16.99 -31.51
N SER A 562 14.11 -16.56 -31.96
CA SER A 562 15.17 -17.48 -32.39
C SER A 562 16.52 -16.99 -31.89
N GLY A 563 17.37 -17.94 -31.48
CA GLY A 563 18.72 -17.66 -30.98
C GLY A 563 18.73 -16.59 -29.91
N MET A 564 19.72 -15.71 -29.98
CA MET A 564 19.89 -14.54 -29.11
C MET A 564 19.59 -13.21 -29.86
N ASP A 565 18.72 -13.25 -30.88
CA ASP A 565 18.41 -12.08 -31.72
C ASP A 565 17.62 -10.99 -30.99
N THR A 566 17.02 -11.30 -29.85
CA THR A 566 16.21 -10.34 -29.07
C THR A 566 17.09 -9.53 -28.13
N HIS A 567 17.70 -8.49 -28.68
CA HIS A 567 18.55 -7.56 -27.94
C HIS A 567 17.73 -6.67 -27.02
N ILE A 568 18.13 -6.54 -25.76
CA ILE A 568 17.53 -5.62 -24.80
C ILE A 568 18.53 -4.50 -24.51
N ARG A 569 18.33 -3.31 -25.11
CA ARG A 569 19.16 -2.11 -24.89
C ARG A 569 18.96 -1.52 -23.49
N PRO A 570 19.78 -0.52 -23.08
CA PRO A 570 19.54 0.24 -21.85
C PRO A 570 18.12 0.84 -21.74
N ASN A 571 17.69 1.06 -20.50
CA ASN A 571 16.43 1.71 -20.13
C ASN A 571 15.20 0.96 -20.65
N LYS A 572 15.04 -0.31 -20.28
CA LYS A 572 13.90 -1.13 -20.74
C LYS A 572 13.19 -1.76 -19.56
N THR A 573 11.86 -1.73 -19.59
CA THR A 573 11.03 -2.63 -18.79
C THR A 573 10.33 -3.56 -19.75
N VAL A 574 10.68 -4.86 -19.73
CA VAL A 574 9.98 -5.88 -20.52
C VAL A 574 9.17 -6.74 -19.56
N ILE A 575 7.85 -6.74 -19.72
CA ILE A 575 6.94 -7.37 -18.77
C ILE A 575 5.90 -8.23 -19.49
N GLY A 576 5.73 -9.48 -19.06
CA GLY A 576 4.64 -10.31 -19.55
C GLY A 576 3.27 -9.80 -19.06
N TYR A 577 2.29 -9.80 -19.96
CA TYR A 577 0.91 -9.47 -19.64
C TYR A 577 0.09 -10.72 -19.33
N GLY A 578 -0.65 -10.70 -18.22
CA GLY A 578 -1.41 -11.85 -17.72
C GLY A 578 -0.52 -13.01 -17.30
N THR A 579 -1.04 -14.24 -17.42
CA THR A 579 -0.37 -15.46 -16.95
C THR A 579 0.36 -16.25 -18.05
N ASN A 580 0.18 -15.87 -19.32
CA ASN A 580 0.54 -16.72 -20.47
C ASN A 580 1.57 -16.09 -21.42
N ALA A 581 2.17 -14.95 -21.06
CA ALA A 581 3.19 -14.29 -21.87
C ALA A 581 4.45 -15.17 -22.00
N THR A 582 4.69 -15.69 -23.20
CA THR A 582 5.69 -16.73 -23.46
C THR A 582 6.58 -16.36 -24.64
N LEU A 583 7.89 -16.44 -24.46
CA LEU A 583 8.88 -16.41 -25.52
C LEU A 583 9.38 -17.84 -25.75
N VAL A 584 9.27 -18.33 -26.98
CA VAL A 584 9.59 -19.73 -27.31
C VAL A 584 10.63 -19.80 -28.43
N GLY A 585 11.61 -20.70 -28.28
CA GLY A 585 12.59 -21.04 -29.33
C GLY A 585 13.87 -20.19 -29.34
N GLY A 586 14.00 -19.19 -28.46
CA GLY A 586 15.17 -18.33 -28.33
C GLY A 586 15.23 -17.64 -26.97
N GLY A 587 16.26 -16.83 -26.75
CA GLY A 587 16.54 -16.14 -25.50
C GLY A 587 16.60 -14.61 -25.63
N LEU A 588 16.83 -13.96 -24.49
CA LEU A 588 17.03 -12.51 -24.39
C LEU A 588 18.51 -12.19 -24.23
N TYR A 589 18.99 -11.22 -25.00
CA TYR A 589 20.40 -10.86 -25.04
C TYR A 589 20.63 -9.43 -24.55
N LEU A 590 21.30 -9.30 -23.40
CA LEU A 590 21.71 -8.02 -22.82
C LEU A 590 23.21 -7.86 -23.05
N TYR A 591 23.58 -6.88 -23.88
CA TYR A 591 24.97 -6.54 -24.13
C TYR A 591 25.19 -5.06 -23.87
N ARG A 592 26.15 -4.73 -22.99
CA ARG A 592 26.47 -3.35 -22.59
C ARG A 592 25.24 -2.54 -22.18
N SER A 593 24.31 -3.19 -21.49
CA SER A 593 23.01 -2.64 -21.15
C SER A 593 22.95 -2.24 -19.68
N THR A 594 22.16 -1.22 -19.38
CA THR A 594 21.96 -0.78 -18.00
C THR A 594 20.55 -0.27 -17.78
N ASN A 595 20.10 -0.30 -16.51
CA ASN A 595 18.76 0.10 -16.14
C ASN A 595 17.71 -0.74 -16.87
N VAL A 596 17.72 -2.05 -16.63
CA VAL A 596 16.83 -3.02 -17.32
C VAL A 596 16.03 -3.81 -16.29
N ILE A 597 14.72 -3.88 -16.52
CA ILE A 597 13.77 -4.66 -15.71
C ILE A 597 13.10 -5.68 -16.64
N ILE A 598 13.15 -6.97 -16.29
CA ILE A 598 12.49 -8.06 -17.01
C ILE A 598 11.59 -8.80 -16.04
N ARG A 599 10.28 -8.82 -16.29
CA ARG A 599 9.31 -9.41 -15.36
C ARG A 599 8.24 -10.28 -15.99
N ASN A 600 7.72 -11.26 -15.25
CA ASN A 600 6.51 -11.99 -15.59
C ASN A 600 6.53 -12.70 -16.96
N LEU A 601 7.70 -13.14 -17.44
CA LEU A 601 7.84 -13.83 -18.73
C LEU A 601 8.11 -15.32 -18.54
N THR A 602 7.46 -16.15 -19.35
CA THR A 602 7.95 -17.51 -19.60
C THR A 602 8.93 -17.46 -20.77
N ILE A 603 10.16 -17.94 -20.60
CA ILE A 603 11.16 -18.08 -21.66
C ILE A 603 11.52 -19.56 -21.73
N ILE A 604 11.23 -20.20 -22.87
CA ILE A 604 11.34 -21.65 -22.99
C ILE A 604 11.95 -22.11 -24.31
N GLY A 605 12.81 -23.12 -24.24
CA GLY A 605 13.33 -23.80 -25.43
C GLY A 605 14.35 -22.95 -26.21
N SER A 606 15.13 -22.09 -25.53
CA SER A 606 16.19 -21.35 -26.19
C SER A 606 17.26 -22.30 -26.74
N THR A 607 17.73 -22.05 -27.96
CA THR A 607 18.83 -22.82 -28.56
C THR A 607 20.21 -22.47 -28.00
N GLU A 608 20.30 -21.42 -27.18
CA GLU A 608 21.47 -20.96 -26.43
C GLU A 608 21.06 -20.73 -24.97
N ASP A 609 21.33 -19.54 -24.41
CA ASP A 609 20.90 -19.14 -23.07
C ASP A 609 19.42 -18.73 -23.06
N GLY A 610 18.73 -18.92 -21.93
CA GLY A 610 17.43 -18.30 -21.71
C GLY A 610 17.55 -16.77 -21.63
N ILE A 611 18.47 -16.29 -20.81
CA ILE A 611 18.86 -14.87 -20.73
C ILE A 611 20.39 -14.78 -20.60
N GLY A 612 21.03 -14.15 -21.58
CA GLY A 612 22.46 -13.86 -21.57
C GLY A 612 22.71 -12.40 -21.18
N ILE A 613 23.51 -12.18 -20.13
CA ILE A 613 23.84 -10.85 -19.59
C ILE A 613 25.35 -10.62 -19.68
N HIS A 614 25.74 -9.68 -20.53
CA HIS A 614 27.13 -9.43 -20.91
C HIS A 614 27.47 -7.94 -20.80
N TYR A 615 28.58 -7.61 -20.14
CA TYR A 615 29.03 -6.22 -19.90
C TYR A 615 27.94 -5.28 -19.37
N SER A 616 26.95 -5.80 -18.66
CA SER A 616 25.72 -5.08 -18.33
C SER A 616 25.60 -4.83 -16.83
N THR A 617 24.92 -3.76 -16.42
CA THR A 617 24.81 -3.39 -15.01
C THR A 617 23.46 -2.81 -14.61
N ASN A 618 23.03 -3.00 -13.36
CA ASN A 618 21.71 -2.61 -12.87
C ASN A 618 20.59 -3.31 -13.65
N VAL A 619 20.51 -4.63 -13.48
CA VAL A 619 19.47 -5.46 -14.13
C VAL A 619 18.68 -6.21 -13.07
N TRP A 620 17.35 -6.15 -13.18
CA TRP A 620 16.44 -6.90 -12.33
C TRP A 620 15.60 -7.85 -13.16
N ILE A 621 15.72 -9.15 -12.88
CA ILE A 621 14.94 -10.23 -13.49
C ILE A 621 14.03 -10.79 -12.40
N ASP A 622 12.72 -10.69 -12.59
CA ASP A 622 11.77 -10.97 -11.52
C ASP A 622 10.47 -11.67 -11.95
N HIS A 623 10.04 -12.68 -11.20
CA HIS A 623 8.83 -13.46 -11.54
C HIS A 623 8.85 -14.06 -12.95
N CYS A 624 10.01 -14.45 -13.45
CA CYS A 624 10.13 -15.13 -14.73
C CYS A 624 10.13 -16.65 -14.56
N THR A 625 9.61 -17.36 -15.54
CA THR A 625 9.80 -18.82 -15.67
C THR A 625 10.80 -19.04 -16.80
N ILE A 626 11.96 -19.64 -16.51
CA ILE A 626 12.99 -19.93 -17.52
C ILE A 626 13.22 -21.44 -17.56
N ALA A 627 13.00 -22.05 -18.72
CA ALA A 627 13.08 -23.50 -18.87
C ALA A 627 13.67 -23.95 -20.21
N ASP A 628 14.25 -25.15 -20.22
CA ASP A 628 14.67 -25.85 -21.45
C ASP A 628 15.62 -25.03 -22.36
N ALA A 629 16.44 -24.14 -21.80
CA ALA A 629 17.54 -23.52 -22.54
C ALA A 629 18.64 -24.55 -22.80
N ARG A 630 19.25 -24.55 -24.00
CA ARG A 630 20.28 -25.53 -24.36
C ARG A 630 21.59 -25.33 -23.61
N ASP A 631 21.96 -24.08 -23.31
CA ASP A 631 23.16 -23.73 -22.53
C ASP A 631 22.78 -23.38 -21.08
N GLY A 632 22.82 -22.10 -20.69
CA GLY A 632 22.37 -21.61 -19.38
C GLY A 632 20.90 -21.15 -19.38
N LEU A 633 20.18 -21.31 -18.26
CA LEU A 633 18.91 -20.60 -18.08
C LEU A 633 19.17 -19.09 -17.92
N ILE A 634 20.14 -18.69 -17.08
CA ILE A 634 20.65 -17.31 -17.01
C ILE A 634 22.17 -17.29 -16.85
N ASP A 635 22.87 -16.69 -17.80
CA ASP A 635 24.33 -16.55 -17.75
C ASP A 635 24.73 -15.08 -17.60
N ILE A 636 25.41 -14.78 -16.48
CA ILE A 636 25.88 -13.44 -16.09
C ILE A 636 27.40 -13.41 -16.25
N THR A 637 27.87 -12.86 -17.36
CA THR A 637 29.28 -13.00 -17.77
C THR A 637 29.84 -11.65 -18.20
N GLN A 638 31.13 -11.64 -18.55
CA GLN A 638 31.78 -10.48 -19.17
C GLN A 638 31.62 -9.21 -18.33
N GLN A 639 32.06 -9.25 -17.08
CA GLN A 639 32.08 -8.12 -16.14
C GLN A 639 30.71 -7.52 -15.78
N SER A 640 29.61 -8.24 -16.05
CA SER A 640 28.29 -7.79 -15.62
C SER A 640 28.21 -7.66 -14.09
N ASP A 641 27.54 -6.62 -13.58
CA ASP A 641 27.58 -6.25 -12.16
C ASP A 641 26.26 -5.62 -11.70
N LEU A 642 25.92 -5.66 -10.42
CA LEU A 642 24.66 -5.12 -9.89
C LEU A 642 23.42 -5.78 -10.51
N ILE A 643 23.29 -7.09 -10.31
CA ILE A 643 22.19 -7.90 -10.87
C ILE A 643 21.36 -8.49 -9.73
N THR A 644 20.03 -8.41 -9.83
CA THR A 644 19.10 -9.15 -8.96
C THR A 644 18.29 -10.12 -9.80
N VAL A 645 18.23 -11.39 -9.38
CA VAL A 645 17.31 -12.41 -9.89
C VAL A 645 16.40 -12.84 -8.74
N SER A 646 15.11 -12.53 -8.84
CA SER A 646 14.16 -12.76 -7.76
C SER A 646 12.88 -13.43 -8.20
N TRP A 647 12.30 -14.26 -7.34
CA TRP A 647 10.99 -14.88 -7.60
C TRP A 647 10.90 -15.63 -8.93
N CYS A 648 12.00 -16.09 -9.50
CA CYS A 648 12.01 -16.83 -10.76
C CYS A 648 11.84 -18.33 -10.53
N ARG A 649 11.26 -19.03 -11.51
CA ARG A 649 11.22 -20.49 -11.57
C ARG A 649 12.18 -20.99 -12.66
N PHE A 650 13.01 -21.96 -12.31
CA PHE A 650 13.96 -22.64 -13.17
C PHE A 650 13.67 -24.14 -13.19
N TYR A 651 13.51 -24.73 -14.37
CA TYR A 651 13.37 -26.18 -14.52
C TYR A 651 13.69 -26.63 -15.94
N TYR A 652 13.84 -27.94 -16.11
CA TYR A 652 13.92 -28.58 -17.41
C TYR A 652 12.83 -29.65 -17.51
N THR A 653 12.33 -29.87 -18.71
CA THR A 653 11.40 -30.95 -19.04
C THR A 653 12.11 -32.14 -19.67
N ILE A 654 13.33 -31.93 -20.18
CA ILE A 654 14.15 -32.95 -20.84
C ILE A 654 15.54 -32.97 -20.19
N ASN A 655 16.07 -34.17 -19.93
CA ASN A 655 17.48 -34.32 -19.57
C ASN A 655 18.32 -34.37 -20.86
N SER A 656 18.96 -33.25 -21.20
CA SER A 656 19.78 -33.10 -22.41
C SER A 656 21.23 -33.54 -22.21
N GLY A 657 21.61 -33.87 -20.96
CA GLY A 657 23.01 -34.01 -20.55
C GLY A 657 23.71 -32.67 -20.25
N HIS A 658 23.06 -31.54 -20.54
CA HIS A 658 23.56 -30.18 -20.26
C HIS A 658 22.45 -29.33 -19.59
N ASN A 659 21.97 -29.77 -18.43
CA ASN A 659 20.92 -29.08 -17.66
C ASN A 659 21.54 -28.14 -16.61
N PHE A 660 22.29 -27.14 -17.08
CA PHE A 660 23.08 -26.23 -16.27
C PHE A 660 22.36 -24.89 -16.12
N CYS A 661 22.00 -24.51 -14.89
CA CYS A 661 21.00 -23.47 -14.70
C CYS A 661 21.54 -22.04 -14.86
N ASN A 662 22.53 -21.63 -14.07
CA ASN A 662 22.94 -20.23 -13.99
C ASN A 662 24.45 -20.08 -13.75
N LEU A 663 25.13 -19.32 -14.60
CA LEU A 663 26.56 -19.05 -14.51
C LEU A 663 26.85 -17.59 -14.11
N ILE A 664 27.84 -17.39 -13.24
CA ILE A 664 28.44 -16.09 -12.98
C ILE A 664 29.94 -16.18 -13.31
N ALA A 665 30.38 -15.36 -14.27
CA ALA A 665 31.66 -15.43 -14.95
C ALA A 665 31.90 -16.74 -15.71
N SER A 666 32.05 -16.60 -17.03
CA SER A 666 32.10 -17.70 -18.00
C SER A 666 33.34 -18.60 -17.81
N SER A 667 34.48 -17.99 -17.48
CA SER A 667 35.78 -18.66 -17.43
C SER A 667 36.64 -18.17 -16.27
N ASP A 668 37.78 -18.83 -16.08
CA ASP A 668 38.81 -18.40 -15.11
C ASP A 668 39.55 -17.13 -15.57
N SER A 669 39.28 -16.61 -16.77
CA SER A 669 39.78 -15.32 -17.28
C SER A 669 38.72 -14.21 -17.30
N ASP A 670 37.45 -14.54 -17.03
CA ASP A 670 36.32 -13.62 -17.06
C ASP A 670 36.23 -12.79 -15.76
N THR A 671 37.31 -12.09 -15.45
CA THR A 671 37.47 -11.31 -14.20
C THR A 671 36.52 -10.11 -14.14
N GLY A 672 35.95 -9.83 -12.97
CA GLY A 672 35.01 -8.72 -12.73
C GLY A 672 34.47 -8.71 -11.30
N ASN A 673 33.65 -7.71 -10.95
CA ASN A 673 33.08 -7.57 -9.59
C ASN A 673 31.91 -8.51 -9.32
N TYR A 674 31.05 -8.75 -10.32
CA TYR A 674 29.88 -9.64 -10.28
C TYR A 674 29.12 -9.65 -8.94
N ARG A 675 28.58 -8.49 -8.56
CA ARG A 675 27.68 -8.39 -7.42
C ARG A 675 26.28 -8.82 -7.84
N VAL A 676 25.87 -10.00 -7.40
CA VAL A 676 24.63 -10.64 -7.85
C VAL A 676 23.82 -11.14 -6.67
N THR A 677 22.51 -10.91 -6.71
CA THR A 677 21.56 -11.41 -5.72
C THR A 677 20.64 -12.44 -6.34
N PHE A 678 20.46 -13.58 -5.67
CA PHE A 678 19.41 -14.54 -5.95
C PHE A 678 18.50 -14.66 -4.73
N HIS A 679 17.23 -14.27 -4.83
CA HIS A 679 16.29 -14.50 -3.74
C HIS A 679 14.92 -15.00 -4.14
N HIS A 680 14.32 -15.83 -3.29
CA HIS A 680 12.97 -16.35 -3.51
C HIS A 680 12.76 -17.09 -4.84
N ASN A 681 13.84 -17.61 -5.43
CA ASN A 681 13.78 -18.39 -6.65
C ASN A 681 13.50 -19.86 -6.37
N TRP A 682 12.98 -20.56 -7.36
CA TRP A 682 12.72 -21.99 -7.33
C TRP A 682 13.54 -22.71 -8.40
N TRP A 683 14.48 -23.56 -7.98
CA TRP A 683 15.09 -24.58 -8.85
C TRP A 683 14.39 -25.92 -8.68
N GLY A 684 13.82 -26.41 -9.78
CA GLY A 684 12.91 -27.53 -9.81
C GLY A 684 13.42 -28.73 -10.61
N GLU A 685 12.50 -29.34 -11.33
CA GLU A 685 12.66 -30.60 -12.04
C GLU A 685 13.85 -30.55 -13.01
N LEU A 686 14.67 -31.60 -12.99
CA LEU A 686 15.79 -31.82 -13.91
C LEU A 686 16.84 -30.70 -13.96
N CYS A 687 16.85 -29.76 -13.00
CA CYS A 687 18.00 -28.89 -12.77
C CYS A 687 19.16 -29.75 -12.23
N VAL A 688 20.30 -29.81 -12.93
CA VAL A 688 21.40 -30.72 -12.54
C VAL A 688 22.58 -29.98 -11.90
N GLU A 689 22.96 -28.83 -12.43
CA GLU A 689 24.13 -28.06 -11.96
C GLU A 689 23.90 -26.55 -12.02
N ARG A 690 24.80 -25.80 -11.40
CA ARG A 690 24.94 -24.33 -11.49
C ARG A 690 23.71 -23.57 -10.98
N MET A 691 23.39 -23.65 -9.69
CA MET A 691 22.23 -22.97 -9.10
C MET A 691 22.59 -21.90 -8.03
N PRO A 692 23.49 -20.92 -8.28
CA PRO A 692 24.36 -20.69 -9.45
C PRO A 692 25.78 -21.30 -9.29
N SER A 693 26.57 -21.29 -10.35
CA SER A 693 28.05 -21.45 -10.29
C SER A 693 28.74 -20.09 -10.39
N VAL A 694 29.61 -19.77 -9.43
CA VAL A 694 30.15 -18.41 -9.24
C VAL A 694 31.67 -18.38 -9.29
N ARG A 695 32.24 -17.46 -10.09
CA ARG A 695 33.66 -17.07 -10.06
C ARG A 695 33.81 -15.57 -9.77
N PHE A 696 34.86 -15.18 -9.05
CA PHE A 696 35.28 -13.81 -8.65
C PHE A 696 34.28 -12.97 -7.84
N GLY A 697 32.99 -13.13 -8.10
CA GLY A 697 31.91 -12.26 -7.66
C GLY A 697 31.49 -12.41 -6.21
N ARG A 698 30.58 -11.51 -5.82
CA ARG A 698 29.86 -11.55 -4.55
C ARG A 698 28.42 -11.96 -4.80
N ALA A 699 28.09 -13.21 -4.47
CA ALA A 699 26.76 -13.75 -4.63
C ALA A 699 26.03 -13.78 -3.29
N HIS A 700 24.93 -13.02 -3.16
CA HIS A 700 24.03 -13.11 -2.00
C HIS A 700 22.79 -13.93 -2.39
N ILE A 701 22.62 -15.08 -1.73
CA ILE A 701 21.67 -16.11 -2.10
C ILE A 701 20.77 -16.39 -0.90
N PHE A 702 19.51 -15.92 -0.91
CA PHE A 702 18.65 -16.05 0.27
C PHE A 702 17.18 -16.40 0.00
N ASN A 703 16.54 -17.11 0.94
CA ASN A 703 15.13 -17.54 0.85
C ASN A 703 14.74 -18.24 -0.46
N ASN A 704 15.68 -18.91 -1.14
CA ASN A 704 15.38 -19.71 -2.33
C ASN A 704 14.95 -21.14 -1.96
N TYR A 705 14.17 -21.77 -2.85
CA TYR A 705 13.75 -23.16 -2.74
C TYR A 705 14.47 -24.02 -3.78
N TYR A 706 15.24 -24.98 -3.30
CA TYR A 706 15.94 -25.98 -4.11
C TYR A 706 15.22 -27.32 -3.96
N ASN A 707 14.52 -27.75 -5.00
CA ASN A 707 13.87 -29.06 -5.09
C ASN A 707 14.16 -29.67 -6.47
N ALA A 708 15.40 -30.15 -6.61
CA ALA A 708 15.91 -30.69 -7.88
C ALA A 708 16.40 -32.13 -7.68
N PRO A 709 15.50 -33.13 -7.59
CA PRO A 709 15.89 -34.52 -7.38
C PRO A 709 16.84 -35.03 -8.46
N GLY A 710 17.95 -35.63 -8.03
CA GLY A 710 18.95 -36.19 -8.94
C GLY A 710 19.95 -35.17 -9.50
N ASN A 711 20.00 -33.95 -8.94
CA ASN A 711 21.04 -32.99 -9.27
C ASN A 711 22.43 -33.46 -8.81
N ASN A 712 23.48 -32.87 -9.36
CA ASN A 712 24.86 -33.11 -8.91
C ASN A 712 25.25 -32.17 -7.78
N TYR A 713 24.93 -30.87 -7.91
CA TYR A 713 25.14 -29.84 -6.89
C TYR A 713 24.21 -28.65 -7.14
N CYS A 714 23.95 -27.86 -6.10
CA CYS A 714 23.20 -26.62 -6.21
C CYS A 714 24.16 -25.44 -6.45
N ILE A 715 24.74 -24.87 -5.39
CA ILE A 715 25.59 -23.69 -5.46
C ILE A 715 27.07 -24.10 -5.59
N ARG A 716 27.84 -23.50 -6.49
CA ARG A 716 29.29 -23.74 -6.57
C ARG A 716 30.07 -22.45 -6.47
N SER A 717 30.90 -22.32 -5.44
CA SER A 717 31.82 -21.20 -5.25
C SER A 717 33.20 -21.54 -5.83
N ARG A 718 33.78 -20.66 -6.64
CA ARG A 718 35.03 -20.89 -7.38
C ARG A 718 35.86 -19.62 -7.41
N LEU A 719 37.18 -19.78 -7.56
CA LEU A 719 38.11 -18.73 -7.99
C LEU A 719 37.80 -17.33 -7.46
N TYR A 720 38.19 -17.05 -6.21
CA TYR A 720 37.95 -15.77 -5.51
C TYR A 720 36.47 -15.38 -5.25
N ALA A 721 35.49 -16.19 -5.65
CA ALA A 721 34.09 -15.90 -5.35
C ALA A 721 33.81 -15.89 -3.85
N GLU A 722 32.86 -15.06 -3.45
CA GLU A 722 32.30 -15.04 -2.11
C GLU A 722 30.80 -15.30 -2.20
N CYS A 723 30.34 -16.42 -1.63
CA CYS A 723 28.92 -16.76 -1.58
C CYS A 723 28.38 -16.62 -0.15
N ARG A 724 27.35 -15.80 0.01
CA ARG A 724 26.58 -15.66 1.26
C ARG A 724 25.21 -16.33 1.07
N ILE A 725 24.94 -17.41 1.81
CA ILE A 725 23.81 -18.33 1.60
C ILE A 725 22.91 -18.33 2.84
N GLU A 726 21.78 -17.63 2.82
CA GLU A 726 20.96 -17.36 4.01
C GLU A 726 19.51 -17.86 3.89
N ASN A 727 19.00 -18.58 4.89
CA ASN A 727 17.59 -18.99 4.97
C ASN A 727 17.01 -19.65 3.70
N ASN A 728 17.82 -20.42 2.96
CA ASN A 728 17.34 -21.21 1.82
C ASN A 728 16.84 -22.58 2.29
N TRP A 729 15.89 -23.15 1.55
CA TRP A 729 15.40 -24.50 1.79
C TRP A 729 15.92 -25.45 0.71
N PHE A 730 16.64 -26.48 1.13
CA PHE A 730 17.19 -27.53 0.26
C PHE A 730 16.47 -28.85 0.52
N GLU A 731 15.83 -29.38 -0.51
CA GLU A 731 15.02 -30.59 -0.41
C GLU A 731 15.27 -31.57 -1.55
N ASN A 732 15.54 -32.83 -1.21
CA ASN A 732 15.81 -33.89 -2.17
C ASN A 732 16.98 -33.58 -3.12
N VAL A 733 17.93 -32.76 -2.69
CA VAL A 733 19.09 -32.34 -3.50
C VAL A 733 20.40 -32.93 -3.00
N GLN A 734 21.36 -32.99 -3.91
CA GLN A 734 22.76 -33.24 -3.67
C GLN A 734 23.53 -31.91 -3.57
N ASN A 735 24.51 -31.87 -2.68
CA ASN A 735 25.46 -30.76 -2.47
C ASN A 735 24.78 -29.38 -2.53
N PRO A 736 24.07 -28.95 -1.47
CA PRO A 736 23.50 -27.60 -1.36
C PRO A 736 24.50 -26.49 -1.73
N TRP A 737 25.76 -26.69 -1.36
CA TRP A 737 26.87 -25.92 -1.90
C TRP A 737 28.14 -26.78 -1.97
N GLU A 738 29.06 -26.37 -2.83
CA GLU A 738 30.43 -26.90 -2.89
C GLU A 738 31.43 -25.82 -3.35
N VAL A 739 32.71 -26.08 -3.12
CA VAL A 739 33.83 -25.32 -3.68
C VAL A 739 34.54 -26.18 -4.71
N TYR A 740 34.87 -25.57 -5.86
CA TYR A 740 35.69 -26.21 -6.88
C TYR A 740 36.93 -25.36 -7.18
N ILE A 741 38.09 -25.94 -6.86
CA ILE A 741 39.41 -25.35 -7.10
C ILE A 741 39.90 -25.80 -8.49
N THR A 742 39.77 -24.93 -9.49
CA THR A 742 40.38 -25.14 -10.82
C THR A 742 41.74 -24.47 -10.95
N SER A 743 41.85 -23.26 -10.42
CA SER A 743 43.05 -22.43 -10.42
C SER A 743 42.89 -21.33 -9.35
N GLY A 744 43.96 -20.63 -9.01
CA GLY A 744 43.91 -19.45 -8.13
C GLY A 744 43.44 -19.76 -6.70
N GLN A 745 42.95 -18.72 -5.99
CA GLN A 745 42.41 -18.88 -4.64
C GLN A 745 41.04 -19.56 -4.68
N PRO A 746 40.77 -20.53 -3.79
CA PRO A 746 39.45 -21.12 -3.64
C PRO A 746 38.36 -20.06 -3.41
N GLY A 747 37.15 -20.34 -3.89
CA GLY A 747 35.98 -19.56 -3.51
C GLY A 747 35.62 -19.80 -2.04
N LYS A 748 34.89 -18.84 -1.45
CA LYS A 748 34.44 -18.87 -0.06
C LYS A 748 32.94 -19.09 0.03
N VAL A 749 32.50 -19.67 1.14
CA VAL A 749 31.08 -19.87 1.47
C VAL A 749 30.82 -19.51 2.93
N TYR A 750 29.86 -18.60 3.13
CA TYR A 750 29.21 -18.37 4.41
C TYR A 750 27.75 -18.78 4.29
N ALA A 751 27.29 -19.72 5.12
CA ALA A 751 25.95 -20.26 5.09
C ALA A 751 25.31 -20.20 6.48
N THR A 752 24.11 -19.64 6.59
CA THR A 752 23.39 -19.51 7.87
C THR A 752 21.88 -19.65 7.70
N GLY A 753 21.19 -20.18 8.70
CA GLY A 753 19.72 -20.28 8.74
C GLY A 753 19.05 -21.17 7.68
N ASN A 754 19.82 -21.91 6.87
CA ASN A 754 19.29 -22.80 5.83
C ASN A 754 18.66 -24.07 6.42
N LYS A 755 17.68 -24.66 5.71
CA LYS A 755 17.02 -25.91 6.08
C LYS A 755 17.34 -27.01 5.07
N PHE A 756 17.54 -28.23 5.57
CA PHE A 756 17.87 -29.42 4.77
C PHE A 756 16.85 -30.52 5.00
N VAL A 757 16.26 -31.03 3.92
CA VAL A 757 15.31 -32.16 3.93
C VAL A 757 15.77 -33.17 2.90
N ASN A 758 16.13 -34.39 3.33
CA ASN A 758 16.62 -35.45 2.43
C ASN A 758 17.77 -35.00 1.51
N VAL A 759 18.76 -34.30 2.10
CA VAL A 759 19.93 -33.79 1.38
C VAL A 759 21.08 -34.79 1.45
N LYS A 760 21.83 -34.91 0.35
CA LYS A 760 23.05 -35.71 0.27
C LYS A 760 24.28 -34.82 0.09
N TRP A 761 25.37 -35.19 0.75
CA TRP A 761 26.66 -34.54 0.63
C TRP A 761 27.67 -35.52 0.04
N TYR A 762 28.39 -35.10 -0.99
CA TYR A 762 29.46 -35.85 -1.62
C TYR A 762 30.67 -34.96 -1.81
N GLU A 763 31.83 -35.50 -1.48
CA GLU A 763 33.13 -34.86 -1.69
C GLU A 763 33.93 -35.66 -2.73
N SER A 764 34.62 -34.98 -3.63
CA SER A 764 35.67 -35.58 -4.46
C SER A 764 36.93 -34.70 -4.41
N PRO A 765 37.66 -34.71 -3.28
CA PRO A 765 38.81 -33.82 -3.08
C PRO A 765 39.92 -34.04 -4.10
N SER A 766 40.03 -35.26 -4.64
CA SER A 766 40.98 -35.62 -5.70
C SER A 766 40.79 -34.82 -6.99
N ASP A 767 39.56 -34.38 -7.26
CA ASP A 767 39.21 -33.56 -8.43
C ASP A 767 39.15 -32.06 -8.09
N GLY A 768 39.66 -31.65 -6.92
CA GLY A 768 39.62 -30.27 -6.45
C GLY A 768 38.26 -29.80 -5.94
N ARG A 769 37.32 -30.72 -5.69
CA ARG A 769 35.94 -30.42 -5.23
C ARG A 769 35.74 -30.84 -3.78
N TYR A 770 35.21 -29.96 -2.95
CA TYR A 770 34.88 -30.27 -1.56
C TYR A 770 33.69 -29.45 -1.06
N THR A 771 33.06 -29.89 0.02
CA THR A 771 31.90 -29.22 0.61
C THR A 771 32.32 -28.49 1.88
N PRO A 772 32.61 -27.17 1.84
CA PRO A 772 33.04 -26.45 3.03
C PRO A 772 31.91 -26.40 4.08
N PRO A 773 32.23 -26.25 5.37
CA PRO A 773 31.24 -26.12 6.44
C PRO A 773 30.38 -24.86 6.33
N GLY A 774 30.75 -23.89 5.47
CA GLY A 774 29.98 -22.67 5.26
C GLY A 774 30.21 -21.61 6.33
N ASN A 775 31.41 -21.53 6.91
CA ASN A 775 31.76 -20.59 7.98
C ASN A 775 32.86 -19.59 7.58
N ASP A 776 33.13 -19.43 6.29
CA ASP A 776 34.12 -18.46 5.82
C ASP A 776 33.68 -17.02 6.09
N THR A 777 34.65 -16.12 6.27
CA THR A 777 34.36 -14.68 6.26
C THR A 777 34.16 -14.20 4.83
N VAL A 778 32.95 -13.71 4.53
CA VAL A 778 32.56 -13.11 3.25
C VAL A 778 31.97 -11.70 3.47
N PHE A 779 31.70 -10.98 2.40
CA PHE A 779 31.02 -9.68 2.42
C PHE A 779 29.71 -9.65 3.25
N ALA A 780 29.40 -8.47 3.77
CA ALA A 780 28.05 -8.13 4.25
C ALA A 780 27.26 -7.45 3.11
N PRO A 781 26.01 -7.84 2.84
CA PRO A 781 25.20 -7.19 1.81
C PRO A 781 25.03 -5.68 2.11
N PRO A 782 25.31 -4.77 1.16
CA PRO A 782 25.24 -3.33 1.42
C PRO A 782 23.82 -2.73 1.36
N TYR A 783 22.80 -3.53 1.07
CA TYR A 783 21.39 -3.14 0.97
C TYR A 783 20.56 -3.69 2.14
N THR A 784 19.41 -3.06 2.40
CA THR A 784 18.44 -3.53 3.39
C THR A 784 17.63 -4.69 2.84
N TYR A 785 17.43 -5.73 3.66
CA TYR A 785 16.60 -6.89 3.34
C TYR A 785 16.08 -7.50 4.64
N SER A 786 15.01 -8.29 4.53
CA SER A 786 14.49 -9.12 5.62
C SER A 786 14.42 -10.57 5.14
N LEU A 787 14.75 -11.51 6.02
CA LEU A 787 14.69 -12.93 5.72
C LEU A 787 13.34 -13.48 6.18
N HIS A 788 12.61 -14.14 5.29
CA HIS A 788 11.48 -14.96 5.72
C HIS A 788 11.97 -16.14 6.57
N PRO A 789 11.15 -16.62 7.52
CA PRO A 789 11.41 -17.86 8.24
C PRO A 789 11.65 -19.00 7.26
N VAL A 790 12.75 -19.73 7.45
CA VAL A 790 13.17 -20.76 6.50
C VAL A 790 12.11 -21.85 6.31
N ASP A 791 11.33 -22.17 7.35
CA ASP A 791 10.27 -23.18 7.28
C ASP A 791 9.08 -22.78 6.40
N LEU A 792 8.94 -21.48 6.08
CA LEU A 792 7.91 -20.99 5.17
C LEU A 792 8.39 -20.90 3.71
N VAL A 793 9.70 -21.02 3.46
CA VAL A 793 10.28 -20.82 2.12
C VAL A 793 9.65 -21.71 1.06
N PRO A 794 9.44 -23.03 1.22
CA PRO A 794 8.76 -23.85 0.22
C PRO A 794 7.37 -23.30 -0.11
N THR A 795 6.58 -22.95 0.90
CA THR A 795 5.22 -22.44 0.71
C THR A 795 5.20 -21.09 0.01
N ILE A 796 6.07 -20.16 0.42
CA ILE A 796 6.19 -18.81 -0.15
C ILE A 796 6.63 -18.91 -1.61
N VAL A 797 7.74 -19.60 -1.86
CA VAL A 797 8.37 -19.66 -3.18
C VAL A 797 7.50 -20.44 -4.16
N THR A 798 6.94 -21.60 -3.77
CA THR A 798 6.07 -22.37 -4.69
C THR A 798 4.74 -21.68 -4.99
N ARG A 799 4.31 -20.73 -4.15
CA ARG A 799 3.11 -19.93 -4.42
C ARG A 799 3.39 -18.76 -5.36
N TYR A 800 4.50 -18.06 -5.17
CA TYR A 800 4.72 -16.77 -5.79
C TYR A 800 5.78 -16.75 -6.89
N ALA A 801 6.76 -17.66 -6.89
CA ALA A 801 7.81 -17.64 -7.90
C ALA A 801 7.36 -18.19 -9.27
N GLY A 802 7.78 -17.52 -10.34
CA GLY A 802 7.49 -17.83 -11.74
C GLY A 802 6.51 -16.86 -12.41
N ALA A 803 6.41 -16.96 -13.73
CA ALA A 803 5.47 -16.17 -14.52
C ALA A 803 4.01 -16.51 -14.18
N GLY A 804 3.15 -15.49 -14.20
CA GLY A 804 1.72 -15.56 -13.85
C GLY A 804 1.43 -15.73 -12.36
N ARG A 805 2.42 -15.51 -11.48
CA ARG A 805 2.32 -15.72 -10.04
C ARG A 805 2.66 -14.45 -9.25
N GLY A 806 2.51 -14.49 -7.93
CA GLY A 806 2.80 -13.32 -7.08
C GLY A 806 1.90 -12.13 -7.44
N PRO A 807 2.47 -10.92 -7.66
CA PRO A 807 1.71 -9.73 -8.07
C PRO A 807 1.14 -9.82 -9.50
N PHE A 808 1.33 -10.95 -10.18
CA PHE A 808 0.82 -11.23 -11.52
C PHE A 808 -0.26 -12.33 -11.54
N ALA A 809 -0.60 -12.92 -10.39
CA ALA A 809 -1.72 -13.85 -10.27
C ALA A 809 -3.06 -13.09 -10.37
N SER A 810 -3.94 -13.49 -11.30
CA SER A 810 -5.26 -12.88 -11.56
C SER A 810 -5.25 -11.36 -11.82
N LYS A 811 -4.52 -10.94 -12.86
CA LYS A 811 -4.86 -9.76 -13.66
C LYS A 811 -5.81 -10.11 -14.79
#